data_AF-A0AA91PT20-F1
#
_entry.id   AF-A0AA91PT20-F1
#
_cell.length_a   1.000
_cell.length_b   1.000
_cell.length_c   1.000
_cell.angle_alpha   90.00
_cell.angle_beta   90.00
_cell.angle_gamma   90.00
#
_symmetry.space_group_name_H-M   'P 1'
#
loop_
_entity.id
_entity.type
_entity.pdbx_description
1 polymer ?
#
loop_
_entity_poly.entity_id
_entity_poly.type
_entity_poly.pdbx_seq_one_letter_code
_entity_poly.pdbx_strand_id
1 'polypeptide(L)'
;MILSMYKLQAKYLTINFNFEMTASVVTQNEHSFSVQGHFRTTDDLAGLIWETEDTHSHESLKYPTNPNFKNVSLSYDYALSGYTEALDSDKASALTIQTVDGKIHYIRLWNYVTNRPEDEWEKQEGIVFPEGRTPGNGTGHLGTIQLDFDNLYEGWSPYTFDANGKWNKNPEWKKIDVTNIKTIMWAFTPIGYTGNGGGTTQYLDDSYPFAMSMTNWKVTGDTFLGNETVAASPGVIRMCDDYDDSYNLTPERIIDSYLQLGYTKIVNFYIGASHYYDKKIVDGTGILLEDKLFNQAFEAWYKDYVRRLADNQMAIIHSISMENVDAKEGWWQRTYDGTPGTSGWTPTPHFLSFTNAEVQAFYQRLAVGLADISNQFGLTPIVQLGEPWWWHQDELTPCFYDQATRNLYKAETGLDMHEFHTVNESIVGHESMLSWLQTKIGSFTLMLRDAVKANYSNAQFTVLFFPPSVMDKTRTPMMMGMVNFPKVEWAYPNLDFFMLEDYDYLIKNQMREHQDVLEFIQNNLGYPSEKIHYFTGFVLDPEKDAHVWKRIHQAIMDGVNVGMGETYIWAYAQVKRDNWLQPKVIYASHKSGNYTQPFNLSFNYTGDKLIYTTNGLNPTLENGTVYSGPIKIDKSVTFKVAQVIGDTISEISQFSYTMYMSKKLKTTISSTGDFSEWVTVKSLAMGSGKIFDLSAAEDSKNLYIYVRGYELDTSSNFYLDTGAGAGMDVWAWPNAKMNRMIQNDKIYRYTGTGSDFSWEEIGQAKIIKKSNFIEVTAKLSDLGIGSPKEIKLGYGRNFEDFAPIPGRNAAVVNTQVTNYENDQNNFIAFVQKVEDLAKEYKPLYLPLHRAHLVADYFRHEVYSGYIWESVAGKIDDNFVALVHSKVPENERYFDYIDPSSDDTIGGAHCFAAIAGYLQHGLPDINGANLGDGCGWLGDLDTFLIDYWNKKDIIESVYNFSYDWIGGTGENAKSFFSREDLISDVDAWNMAYQVLKNERSLASAFTDYLGEPSLYGYRYTNFIATRYGATEDYMLESAKEALLSSAVEHPIIYGFRIGLLTLFGGSDAALGIEQGEESVEAKKDICKAFKDKLLALAKEEM
;
A
#
# COMPACT_ATOMS: atom_id res chain seq x y z
N MET A 1 10.83 -11.40 37.43
CA MET A 1 9.65 -11.95 38.13
C MET A 1 8.56 -12.02 37.07
N ILE A 2 7.85 -13.15 36.92
CA ILE A 2 6.74 -13.23 35.96
C ILE A 2 5.57 -12.45 36.59
N LEU A 3 5.08 -11.42 35.92
CA LEU A 3 3.93 -10.64 36.36
C LEU A 3 2.65 -11.46 36.16
N SER A 4 1.63 -11.20 36.97
CA SER A 4 0.35 -11.91 36.92
C SER A 4 -0.75 -10.97 36.44
N MET A 5 -1.68 -11.52 35.66
CA MET A 5 -2.86 -10.83 35.14
C MET A 5 -4.04 -11.06 36.07
N TYR A 6 -4.76 -9.99 36.41
CA TYR A 6 -5.92 -10.05 37.30
C TYR A 6 -7.11 -9.28 36.72
N LYS A 7 -8.33 -9.69 37.11
CA LYS A 7 -9.56 -8.94 36.81
C LYS A 7 -9.45 -7.50 37.33
N LEU A 8 -9.96 -6.55 36.55
CA LEU A 8 -10.02 -5.14 36.90
C LEU A 8 -8.63 -4.50 37.14
N GLN A 9 -7.55 -5.09 36.62
CA GLN A 9 -6.23 -4.46 36.68
C GLN A 9 -6.22 -3.19 35.82
N ALA A 10 -5.78 -2.07 36.38
CA ALA A 10 -5.95 -0.74 35.80
C ALA A 10 -5.41 -0.61 34.37
N LYS A 11 -4.28 -1.25 34.06
CA LYS A 11 -3.67 -1.21 32.72
C LYS A 11 -4.57 -1.76 31.61
N TYR A 12 -5.48 -2.68 31.93
CA TYR A 12 -6.38 -3.29 30.94
C TYR A 12 -7.71 -2.53 30.77
N LEU A 13 -7.96 -1.49 31.58
CA LEU A 13 -9.12 -0.64 31.38
C LEU A 13 -9.00 0.14 30.06
N THR A 14 -10.12 0.31 29.39
CA THR A 14 -10.23 1.11 28.16
C THR A 14 -11.11 2.33 28.39
N ILE A 15 -10.99 3.34 27.55
CA ILE A 15 -11.86 4.52 27.56
C ILE A 15 -12.52 4.64 26.18
N ASN A 16 -13.84 4.83 26.15
CA ASN A 16 -14.58 5.07 24.91
C ASN A 16 -15.47 6.31 25.06
N PHE A 17 -15.64 7.06 23.97
CA PHE A 17 -16.39 8.31 23.95
C PHE A 17 -16.87 8.67 22.54
N ASN A 18 -17.84 9.59 22.43
CA ASN A 18 -18.31 10.11 21.14
C ASN A 18 -17.35 11.15 20.54
N PHE A 19 -17.33 11.27 19.20
CA PHE A 19 -16.36 12.08 18.46
C PHE A 19 -16.25 13.55 18.89
N GLU A 20 -17.34 14.15 19.38
CA GLU A 20 -17.30 15.55 19.80
C GLU A 20 -16.52 15.77 21.08
N MET A 21 -16.37 14.77 21.93
CA MET A 21 -15.66 14.89 23.20
C MET A 21 -14.26 14.27 23.11
N THR A 22 -13.47 14.44 24.17
CA THR A 22 -12.17 13.75 24.30
C THR A 22 -12.04 13.20 25.70
N ALA A 23 -11.47 12.00 25.85
CA ALA A 23 -11.12 11.45 27.16
C ALA A 23 -9.88 10.55 27.06
N SER A 24 -9.20 10.36 28.17
CA SER A 24 -8.05 9.47 28.29
C SER A 24 -8.05 8.77 29.64
N VAL A 25 -7.39 7.61 29.70
CA VAL A 25 -7.05 6.93 30.94
C VAL A 25 -5.53 6.78 31.06
N VAL A 26 -4.98 7.17 32.21
CA VAL A 26 -3.53 7.17 32.45
C VAL A 26 -3.23 6.52 33.79
N THR A 27 -2.38 5.47 33.78
CA THR A 27 -1.97 4.76 35.00
C THR A 27 -0.69 5.38 35.57
N GLN A 28 -0.72 5.73 36.86
CA GLN A 28 0.47 6.18 37.58
C GLN A 28 1.23 5.01 38.22
N ASN A 29 0.52 3.99 38.68
CA ASN A 29 1.04 2.72 39.18
C ASN A 29 -0.08 1.67 39.25
N GLU A 30 0.23 0.47 39.75
CA GLU A 30 -0.71 -0.66 39.88
C GLU A 30 -1.98 -0.36 40.73
N HIS A 31 -1.93 0.67 41.57
CA HIS A 31 -3.00 1.05 42.49
C HIS A 31 -3.54 2.47 42.25
N SER A 32 -3.13 3.17 41.18
CA SER A 32 -3.56 4.54 40.93
C SER A 32 -3.55 4.89 39.45
N PHE A 33 -4.67 5.47 39.00
CA PHE A 33 -4.84 5.98 37.65
C PHE A 33 -5.82 7.16 37.65
N SER A 34 -5.92 7.84 36.51
CA SER A 34 -6.82 8.97 36.32
C SER A 34 -7.53 8.90 34.99
N VAL A 35 -8.77 9.38 34.96
CA VAL A 35 -9.54 9.67 33.75
C VAL A 35 -9.70 11.18 33.63
N GLN A 36 -9.50 11.72 32.43
CA GLN A 36 -9.68 13.15 32.18
C GLN A 36 -10.04 13.42 30.74
N GLY A 37 -10.76 14.51 30.50
CA GLY A 37 -11.31 14.82 29.19
C GLY A 37 -12.00 16.17 29.12
N HIS A 38 -12.66 16.42 27.99
CA HIS A 38 -13.47 17.62 27.76
C HIS A 38 -14.82 17.25 27.17
N PHE A 39 -15.87 17.86 27.71
CA PHE A 39 -17.23 17.84 27.17
C PHE A 39 -17.48 19.06 26.30
N ARG A 40 -18.25 18.88 25.22
CA ARG A 40 -18.64 19.88 24.23
C ARG A 40 -20.14 19.83 23.89
N THR A 41 -20.85 18.77 24.28
CA THR A 41 -22.31 18.66 24.13
C THR A 41 -22.97 18.12 25.39
N THR A 42 -24.28 18.32 25.56
CA THR A 42 -25.06 17.72 26.65
C THR A 42 -25.32 16.22 26.49
N ASP A 43 -24.97 15.62 25.36
CA ASP A 43 -25.09 14.17 25.12
C ASP A 43 -23.76 13.42 25.21
N ASP A 44 -22.68 14.14 25.51
CA ASP A 44 -21.36 13.53 25.64
C ASP A 44 -21.32 12.51 26.78
N LEU A 45 -20.64 11.39 26.52
CA LEU A 45 -20.42 10.33 27.50
C LEU A 45 -19.05 9.71 27.28
N ALA A 46 -18.23 9.72 28.32
CA ALA A 46 -17.04 8.88 28.37
C ALA A 46 -17.31 7.66 29.28
N GLY A 47 -16.97 6.48 28.78
CA GLY A 47 -17.05 5.23 29.52
C GLY A 47 -15.66 4.67 29.76
N LEU A 48 -15.26 4.56 31.03
CA LEU A 48 -14.11 3.75 31.44
C LEU A 48 -14.59 2.32 31.58
N ILE A 49 -14.03 1.38 30.82
CA ILE A 49 -14.60 0.06 30.61
C ILE A 49 -13.60 -1.03 31.02
N TRP A 50 -14.09 -2.01 31.77
CA TRP A 50 -13.51 -3.34 31.84
C TRP A 50 -14.29 -4.29 30.93
N GLU A 51 -13.58 -5.04 30.09
CA GLU A 51 -14.14 -6.08 29.24
C GLU A 51 -13.66 -7.46 29.71
N THR A 52 -14.59 -8.39 29.88
CA THR A 52 -14.25 -9.75 30.31
C THR A 52 -13.43 -10.52 29.27
N GLU A 53 -13.65 -10.23 27.99
CA GLU A 53 -12.87 -10.76 26.87
C GLU A 53 -11.85 -9.72 26.42
N ASP A 54 -10.59 -10.12 26.27
CA ASP A 54 -9.56 -9.24 25.75
C ASP A 54 -9.57 -9.23 24.22
N THR A 55 -10.10 -8.14 23.64
CA THR A 55 -10.11 -7.91 22.20
C THR A 55 -9.08 -6.86 21.74
N HIS A 56 -8.30 -6.29 22.68
CA HIS A 56 -7.39 -5.17 22.41
C HIS A 56 -5.91 -5.55 22.45
N SER A 57 -5.59 -6.76 22.90
CA SER A 57 -4.21 -7.31 22.87
C SER A 57 -3.98 -8.21 21.66
N HIS A 58 -2.71 -8.31 21.24
CA HIS A 58 -2.26 -9.37 20.35
C HIS A 58 -2.59 -10.76 20.94
N GLU A 59 -2.92 -11.74 20.11
CA GLU A 59 -3.44 -13.05 20.54
C GLU A 59 -2.56 -13.73 21.61
N SER A 60 -1.24 -13.67 21.45
CA SER A 60 -0.28 -14.22 22.42
C SER A 60 -0.16 -13.47 23.75
N LEU A 61 -0.85 -12.33 23.90
CA LEU A 61 -0.76 -11.43 25.07
C LEU A 61 -2.11 -11.25 25.78
N LYS A 62 -3.21 -11.78 25.23
CA LYS A 62 -4.55 -11.65 25.80
C LYS A 62 -4.65 -12.30 27.18
N TYR A 63 -5.34 -11.65 28.10
CA TYR A 63 -5.78 -12.35 29.31
C TYR A 63 -6.92 -13.33 29.00
N PRO A 64 -7.00 -14.48 29.69
CA PRO A 64 -8.10 -15.43 29.49
C PRO A 64 -9.47 -14.85 29.86
N THR A 65 -10.47 -15.15 29.02
CA THR A 65 -11.88 -14.76 29.25
C THR A 65 -12.47 -15.44 30.47
N ASN A 66 -12.93 -14.67 31.46
CA ASN A 66 -13.57 -15.18 32.67
C ASN A 66 -14.70 -14.26 33.16
N PRO A 67 -15.98 -14.55 32.85
CA PRO A 67 -17.13 -13.70 33.18
C PRO A 67 -17.59 -13.78 34.64
N ASN A 68 -17.02 -14.68 35.45
CA ASN A 68 -17.52 -14.94 36.80
C ASN A 68 -16.86 -14.05 37.87
N PHE A 69 -17.56 -13.03 38.34
CA PHE A 69 -17.10 -12.09 39.38
C PHE A 69 -17.51 -12.48 40.80
N LYS A 70 -17.97 -13.72 41.02
CA LYS A 70 -18.23 -14.23 42.36
C LYS A 70 -16.97 -14.15 43.23
N ASN A 71 -17.11 -13.79 44.50
CA ASN A 71 -16.02 -13.57 45.46
C ASN A 71 -14.99 -12.53 44.99
N VAL A 72 -15.32 -11.64 44.05
CA VAL A 72 -14.44 -10.51 43.66
C VAL A 72 -14.89 -9.27 44.43
N SER A 73 -13.93 -8.49 44.93
CA SER A 73 -14.20 -7.17 45.49
C SER A 73 -13.22 -6.15 44.92
N LEU A 74 -13.72 -4.94 44.68
CA LEU A 74 -12.95 -3.78 44.24
C LEU A 74 -13.14 -2.64 45.25
N SER A 75 -12.05 -2.04 45.71
CA SER A 75 -12.09 -0.81 46.51
C SER A 75 -11.11 0.22 45.96
N TYR A 76 -11.51 1.50 46.02
CA TYR A 76 -10.68 2.62 45.60
C TYR A 76 -11.20 3.94 46.19
N ASP A 77 -10.29 4.90 46.37
CA ASP A 77 -10.61 6.28 46.65
C ASP A 77 -10.80 7.04 45.34
N TYR A 78 -11.81 7.90 45.28
CA TYR A 78 -12.06 8.76 44.13
C TYR A 78 -12.00 10.24 44.49
N ALA A 79 -11.50 11.04 43.56
CA ALA A 79 -11.61 12.50 43.57
C ALA A 79 -12.08 12.98 42.19
N LEU A 80 -13.32 13.48 42.12
CA LEU A 80 -14.01 13.95 40.92
C LEU A 80 -13.97 15.49 40.86
N SER A 81 -13.76 16.04 39.66
CA SER A 81 -13.68 17.49 39.45
C SER A 81 -14.06 17.89 38.02
N GLY A 82 -14.32 19.19 37.83
CA GLY A 82 -14.65 19.77 36.53
C GLY A 82 -16.15 19.73 36.23
N TYR A 83 -16.50 19.76 34.94
CA TYR A 83 -17.87 19.91 34.46
C TYR A 83 -18.61 18.57 34.38
N THR A 84 -18.81 17.92 35.53
CA THR A 84 -19.48 16.61 35.62
C THR A 84 -20.35 16.53 36.88
N GLU A 85 -21.38 15.70 36.86
CA GLU A 85 -22.31 15.53 37.99
C GLU A 85 -21.62 14.85 39.18
N ALA A 86 -21.83 15.40 40.38
CA ALA A 86 -21.36 14.79 41.61
C ALA A 86 -22.06 13.44 41.86
N LEU A 87 -21.39 12.45 42.46
CA LEU A 87 -21.98 11.11 42.62
C LEU A 87 -23.25 11.08 43.50
N ASP A 88 -23.39 12.03 44.43
CA ASP A 88 -24.57 12.20 45.29
C ASP A 88 -25.75 12.92 44.61
N SER A 89 -25.54 13.46 43.40
CA SER A 89 -26.58 14.10 42.58
C SER A 89 -27.69 13.11 42.20
N ASP A 90 -28.90 13.62 42.00
CA ASP A 90 -30.03 12.88 41.42
C ASP A 90 -29.82 12.57 39.92
N LYS A 91 -28.86 13.25 39.29
CA LYS A 91 -28.45 13.06 37.89
C LYS A 91 -27.08 12.40 37.75
N ALA A 92 -26.53 11.86 38.84
CA ALA A 92 -25.24 11.19 38.84
C ALA A 92 -25.21 10.04 37.83
N SER A 93 -24.08 9.88 37.14
CA SER A 93 -23.85 8.73 36.28
C SER A 93 -23.83 7.42 37.08
N ALA A 94 -24.39 6.37 36.48
CA ALA A 94 -24.40 5.02 37.05
C ALA A 94 -23.18 4.21 36.58
N LEU A 95 -22.77 3.23 37.38
CA LEU A 95 -21.97 2.11 36.91
C LEU A 95 -22.88 1.21 36.07
N THR A 96 -22.49 0.94 34.83
CA THR A 96 -23.26 0.09 33.92
C THR A 96 -22.61 -1.29 33.84
N ILE A 97 -23.38 -2.34 34.08
CA ILE A 97 -22.94 -3.72 33.91
C ILE A 97 -23.74 -4.36 32.80
N GLN A 98 -23.05 -4.91 31.80
CA GLN A 98 -23.65 -5.76 30.79
C GLN A 98 -23.27 -7.21 31.06
N THR A 99 -24.24 -8.11 31.02
CA THR A 99 -24.02 -9.56 31.11
C THR A 99 -23.88 -10.20 29.73
N VAL A 100 -23.32 -11.41 29.66
CA VAL A 100 -23.11 -12.11 28.36
C VAL A 100 -24.45 -12.42 27.66
N ASP A 101 -25.54 -12.59 28.41
CA ASP A 101 -26.90 -12.76 27.86
C ASP A 101 -27.56 -11.43 27.41
N GLY A 102 -26.81 -10.31 27.45
CA GLY A 102 -27.22 -9.02 26.91
C GLY A 102 -28.04 -8.14 27.85
N LYS A 103 -28.27 -8.53 29.10
CA LYS A 103 -28.94 -7.67 30.08
C LYS A 103 -28.03 -6.51 30.49
N ILE A 104 -28.63 -5.35 30.72
CA ILE A 104 -27.95 -4.14 31.16
C ILE A 104 -28.51 -3.76 32.53
N HIS A 105 -27.60 -3.58 33.49
CA HIS A 105 -27.89 -3.19 34.86
C HIS A 105 -27.25 -1.83 35.16
N TYR A 106 -27.99 -0.96 35.84
CA TYR A 106 -27.51 0.35 36.26
C TYR A 106 -27.40 0.40 37.79
N ILE A 107 -26.20 0.70 38.27
CA ILE A 107 -25.84 0.69 39.69
C ILE A 107 -25.43 2.09 40.11
N ARG A 108 -26.13 2.67 41.08
CA ARG A 108 -25.77 3.99 41.64
C ARG A 108 -24.54 3.89 42.55
N LEU A 109 -23.40 4.40 42.09
CA LEU A 109 -22.12 4.32 42.82
C LEU A 109 -22.15 4.99 44.20
N TRP A 110 -22.93 6.05 44.39
CA TRP A 110 -23.08 6.72 45.69
C TRP A 110 -23.47 5.77 46.81
N ASN A 111 -24.35 4.80 46.53
CA ASN A 111 -24.79 3.82 47.51
C ASN A 111 -23.62 2.97 48.03
N TYR A 112 -22.50 2.90 47.31
CA TYR A 112 -21.31 2.11 47.63
C TYR A 112 -20.13 2.95 48.17
N VAL A 113 -20.33 4.25 48.36
CA VAL A 113 -19.33 5.11 49.02
C VAL A 113 -19.38 4.84 50.53
N THR A 114 -18.34 4.18 51.05
CA THR A 114 -18.32 3.63 52.42
C THR A 114 -18.22 4.71 53.49
N ASN A 115 -17.55 5.83 53.19
CA ASN A 115 -17.32 6.94 54.08
C ASN A 115 -18.27 8.14 53.87
N ARG A 116 -19.40 7.96 53.17
CA ARG A 116 -20.44 9.00 53.02
C ARG A 116 -21.27 9.18 54.31
N PRO A 117 -21.95 10.33 54.50
CA PRO A 117 -22.93 10.51 55.57
C PRO A 117 -24.04 9.45 55.57
N GLU A 118 -24.76 9.29 56.67
CA GLU A 118 -25.98 8.47 56.66
C GLU A 118 -27.09 9.16 55.88
N ASP A 119 -27.73 8.43 54.96
CA ASP A 119 -28.98 8.86 54.35
C ASP A 119 -30.12 8.82 55.37
N GLU A 120 -31.19 9.58 55.10
CA GLU A 120 -32.37 9.60 55.96
C GLU A 120 -33.03 8.22 56.12
N TRP A 121 -33.01 7.39 55.07
CA TRP A 121 -33.55 6.03 55.13
C TRP A 121 -32.69 5.10 56.01
N GLU A 122 -31.37 5.30 56.05
CA GLU A 122 -30.46 4.53 56.92
C GLU A 122 -30.70 4.86 58.39
N LYS A 123 -30.83 6.15 58.71
CA LYS A 123 -31.13 6.65 60.07
C LYS A 123 -32.44 6.10 60.61
N GLN A 124 -33.48 6.07 59.77
CA GLN A 124 -34.82 5.65 60.20
C GLN A 124 -34.94 4.12 60.37
N GLU A 125 -34.35 3.35 59.46
CA GLU A 125 -34.45 1.88 59.50
C GLU A 125 -33.37 1.22 60.37
N GLY A 126 -32.33 1.97 60.78
CA GLY A 126 -31.23 1.46 61.61
C GLY A 126 -30.33 0.49 60.86
N ILE A 127 -30.16 0.68 59.55
CA ILE A 127 -29.35 -0.15 58.66
C ILE A 127 -28.37 0.76 57.93
N VAL A 128 -27.13 0.32 57.73
CA VAL A 128 -26.14 1.01 56.88
C VAL A 128 -25.81 0.17 55.66
N PHE A 129 -25.72 0.79 54.48
CA PHE A 129 -25.32 0.14 53.23
C PHE A 129 -24.17 0.89 52.54
N PRO A 130 -23.09 0.19 52.11
CA PRO A 130 -22.87 -1.25 52.23
C PRO A 130 -22.71 -1.71 53.69
N GLU A 131 -23.02 -2.99 53.96
CA GLU A 131 -22.97 -3.55 55.32
C GLU A 131 -21.55 -3.40 55.90
N GLY A 132 -21.45 -2.98 57.16
CA GLY A 132 -20.17 -2.80 57.85
C GLY A 132 -19.42 -1.49 57.54
N ARG A 133 -19.98 -0.60 56.71
CA ARG A 133 -19.40 0.73 56.48
C ARG A 133 -19.46 1.62 57.74
N THR A 134 -18.57 2.60 57.83
CA THR A 134 -18.58 3.63 58.88
C THR A 134 -18.94 4.98 58.25
N PRO A 135 -20.07 5.61 58.63
CA PRO A 135 -20.43 6.95 58.13
C PRO A 135 -19.32 7.97 58.36
N GLY A 136 -19.12 8.85 57.38
CA GLY A 136 -18.04 9.84 57.40
C GLY A 136 -18.38 11.11 56.61
N ASN A 137 -17.33 11.81 56.18
CA ASN A 137 -17.42 13.10 55.50
C ASN A 137 -17.23 13.01 53.97
N GLY A 138 -17.42 11.83 53.38
CA GLY A 138 -17.42 11.66 51.93
C GLY A 138 -18.48 12.55 51.27
N THR A 139 -18.19 13.01 50.07
CA THR A 139 -19.05 13.90 49.26
C THR A 139 -19.21 13.31 47.87
N GLY A 140 -20.15 13.78 47.06
CA GLY A 140 -20.23 13.37 45.65
C GLY A 140 -18.95 13.61 44.83
N HIS A 141 -18.00 14.41 45.32
CA HIS A 141 -16.72 14.68 44.66
C HIS A 141 -15.52 13.94 45.27
N LEU A 142 -15.64 13.39 46.48
CA LEU A 142 -14.52 12.75 47.18
C LEU A 142 -15.03 11.66 48.11
N GLY A 143 -14.50 10.44 48.00
CA GLY A 143 -14.87 9.36 48.89
C GLY A 143 -14.16 8.05 48.59
N THR A 144 -14.56 6.99 49.31
CA THR A 144 -14.02 5.64 49.15
C THR A 144 -15.13 4.71 48.69
N ILE A 145 -15.03 4.18 47.49
CA ILE A 145 -15.98 3.21 46.94
C ILE A 145 -15.53 1.79 47.30
N GLN A 146 -16.50 0.95 47.66
CA GLN A 146 -16.29 -0.50 47.80
C GLN A 146 -17.40 -1.26 47.07
N LEU A 147 -17.00 -1.96 46.00
CA LEU A 147 -17.84 -2.85 45.22
C LEU A 147 -17.55 -4.29 45.63
N ASP A 148 -18.41 -4.86 46.46
CA ASP A 148 -18.48 -6.30 46.66
C ASP A 148 -19.40 -6.89 45.58
N PHE A 149 -18.83 -7.60 44.61
CA PHE A 149 -19.61 -8.13 43.49
C PHE A 149 -20.63 -9.17 43.96
N ASP A 150 -20.35 -9.88 45.06
CA ASP A 150 -21.34 -10.78 45.65
C ASP A 150 -22.54 -10.03 46.23
N ASN A 151 -22.49 -8.70 46.40
CA ASN A 151 -23.56 -7.88 46.96
C ASN A 151 -23.81 -6.61 46.13
N LEU A 152 -23.82 -6.78 44.80
CA LEU A 152 -24.14 -5.71 43.86
C LEU A 152 -25.62 -5.71 43.46
N TYR A 153 -26.22 -4.53 43.46
CA TYR A 153 -27.64 -4.32 43.22
C TYR A 153 -27.87 -3.24 42.17
N GLU A 154 -28.79 -3.50 41.24
CA GLU A 154 -29.31 -2.52 40.31
C GLU A 154 -30.38 -1.64 40.98
N GLY A 155 -30.54 -0.43 40.45
CA GLY A 155 -31.53 0.54 40.92
C GLY A 155 -30.90 1.78 41.55
N TRP A 156 -31.72 2.77 41.88
CA TRP A 156 -31.26 4.09 42.36
C TRP A 156 -31.06 4.16 43.88
N SER A 157 -31.99 3.59 44.64
CA SER A 157 -31.98 3.62 46.10
C SER A 157 -32.58 2.33 46.67
N PRO A 158 -32.04 1.77 47.77
CA PRO A 158 -32.63 0.61 48.45
C PRO A 158 -34.02 0.87 49.03
N TYR A 159 -34.35 2.13 49.32
CA TYR A 159 -35.65 2.55 49.86
C TYR A 159 -36.24 3.71 49.05
N THR A 160 -37.57 3.74 48.94
CA THR A 160 -38.34 4.84 48.36
C THR A 160 -39.25 5.46 49.42
N PHE A 161 -39.48 6.77 49.30
CA PHE A 161 -40.31 7.53 50.23
C PHE A 161 -41.74 7.60 49.68
N ASP A 162 -42.72 7.15 50.47
CA ASP A 162 -44.12 7.19 50.07
C ASP A 162 -44.80 8.54 50.40
N ALA A 163 -46.00 8.73 49.84
CA ALA A 163 -46.79 9.95 50.04
C ALA A 163 -47.25 10.18 51.50
N ASN A 164 -47.12 9.17 52.38
CA ASN A 164 -47.44 9.28 53.81
C ASN A 164 -46.22 9.61 54.67
N GLY A 165 -45.06 9.84 54.05
CA GLY A 165 -43.84 10.21 54.75
C GLY A 165 -43.08 9.01 55.33
N LYS A 166 -43.24 7.81 54.75
CA LYS A 166 -42.58 6.58 55.23
C LYS A 166 -41.65 5.99 54.16
N TRP A 167 -40.47 5.56 54.59
CA TRP A 167 -39.55 4.77 53.75
C TRP A 167 -40.04 3.32 53.60
N ASN A 168 -40.04 2.81 52.38
CA ASN A 168 -40.37 1.42 52.07
C ASN A 168 -39.25 0.82 51.21
N LYS A 169 -39.02 -0.49 51.35
CA LYS A 169 -38.04 -1.19 50.50
C LYS A 169 -38.40 -1.00 49.03
N ASN A 170 -37.43 -0.57 48.25
CA ASN A 170 -37.62 -0.36 46.83
C ASN A 170 -37.66 -1.72 46.11
N PRO A 171 -38.78 -2.12 45.49
CA PRO A 171 -38.85 -3.39 44.76
C PRO A 171 -37.92 -3.42 43.55
N GLU A 172 -37.50 -2.26 43.04
CA GLU A 172 -36.54 -2.17 41.93
C GLU A 172 -35.07 -2.29 42.37
N TRP A 173 -34.79 -2.32 43.68
CA TRP A 173 -33.45 -2.59 44.19
C TRP A 173 -33.17 -4.09 44.20
N LYS A 174 -32.63 -4.61 43.09
CA LYS A 174 -32.48 -6.05 42.85
C LYS A 174 -31.02 -6.43 42.76
N LYS A 175 -30.68 -7.55 43.41
CA LYS A 175 -29.33 -8.12 43.34
C LYS A 175 -29.07 -8.65 41.93
N ILE A 176 -27.93 -8.32 41.34
CA ILE A 176 -27.59 -8.75 39.98
C ILE A 176 -26.84 -10.09 40.01
N ASP A 177 -26.90 -10.84 38.91
CA ASP A 177 -26.09 -12.06 38.73
C ASP A 177 -24.68 -11.67 38.22
N VAL A 178 -23.68 -11.85 39.07
CA VAL A 178 -22.28 -11.52 38.77
C VAL A 178 -21.48 -12.69 38.19
N THR A 179 -22.11 -13.86 37.97
CA THR A 179 -21.41 -15.03 37.43
C THR A 179 -21.18 -14.96 35.91
N ASN A 180 -21.81 -13.99 35.25
CA ASN A 180 -21.87 -13.88 33.79
C ASN A 180 -21.65 -12.44 33.27
N ILE A 181 -20.76 -11.67 33.89
CA ILE A 181 -20.48 -10.28 33.48
C ILE A 181 -19.67 -10.25 32.18
N LYS A 182 -20.14 -9.46 31.21
CA LYS A 182 -19.45 -9.18 29.94
C LYS A 182 -18.63 -7.90 30.04
N THR A 183 -19.23 -6.81 30.50
CA THR A 183 -18.55 -5.51 30.65
C THR A 183 -18.97 -4.79 31.94
N ILE A 184 -18.07 -3.97 32.47
CA ILE A 184 -18.32 -3.05 33.59
C ILE A 184 -17.85 -1.67 33.13
N MET A 185 -18.73 -0.66 33.16
CA MET A 185 -18.44 0.69 32.68
C MET A 185 -18.72 1.75 33.75
N TRP A 186 -17.71 2.55 34.09
CA TRP A 186 -17.86 3.80 34.83
C TRP A 186 -18.15 4.92 33.84
N ALA A 187 -19.36 5.48 33.91
CA ALA A 187 -19.78 6.57 33.03
C ALA A 187 -19.40 7.94 33.60
N PHE A 188 -18.98 8.84 32.70
CA PHE A 188 -18.73 10.25 32.95
C PHE A 188 -19.58 11.06 31.99
N THR A 189 -20.40 11.95 32.55
CA THR A 189 -21.35 12.76 31.79
C THR A 189 -21.25 14.23 32.21
N PRO A 190 -21.56 15.18 31.31
CA PRO A 190 -21.57 16.60 31.60
C PRO A 190 -22.68 16.96 32.59
N ILE A 191 -22.52 18.12 33.25
CA ILE A 191 -23.62 18.72 34.01
C ILE A 191 -24.79 19.01 33.06
N GLY A 192 -25.99 18.53 33.41
CA GLY A 192 -27.17 18.68 32.55
C GLY A 192 -27.31 17.64 31.43
N TYR A 193 -26.63 16.50 31.53
CA TYR A 193 -26.72 15.39 30.58
C TYR A 193 -28.17 15.04 30.18
N THR A 194 -28.44 14.97 28.87
CA THR A 194 -29.77 14.71 28.30
C THR A 194 -29.98 13.26 27.90
N GLY A 195 -28.91 12.53 27.59
CA GLY A 195 -28.89 11.12 27.23
C GLY A 195 -29.59 10.78 25.91
N ASN A 196 -29.43 9.52 25.46
CA ASN A 196 -30.02 8.99 24.21
C ASN A 196 -31.56 8.83 24.22
N GLY A 197 -32.26 9.47 25.16
CA GLY A 197 -33.65 9.16 25.55
C GLY A 197 -34.70 10.26 25.34
N GLY A 198 -34.44 11.27 24.50
CA GLY A 198 -35.49 12.18 24.01
C GLY A 198 -35.33 13.68 24.29
N GLY A 199 -34.16 14.14 24.76
CA GLY A 199 -33.79 15.56 24.77
C GLY A 199 -33.23 16.02 23.43
N THR A 200 -33.28 17.32 23.13
CA THR A 200 -32.53 17.90 22.00
C THR A 200 -31.07 18.10 22.45
N THR A 201 -30.11 17.48 21.76
CA THR A 201 -28.67 17.70 21.96
C THR A 201 -28.38 19.20 21.97
N GLN A 202 -27.70 19.70 23.01
CA GLN A 202 -27.27 21.08 23.09
C GLN A 202 -25.75 21.16 23.00
N TYR A 203 -25.25 22.01 22.12
CA TYR A 203 -23.84 22.37 22.08
C TYR A 203 -23.51 23.26 23.26
N LEU A 204 -22.45 22.91 23.98
CA LEU A 204 -21.90 23.76 25.03
C LEU A 204 -21.23 24.98 24.36
N ASP A 205 -21.21 26.11 25.05
CA ASP A 205 -20.64 27.36 24.54
C ASP A 205 -19.10 27.36 24.48
N ASP A 206 -18.47 26.38 25.15
CA ASP A 206 -17.03 26.17 25.19
C ASP A 206 -16.70 24.68 25.41
N SER A 207 -15.40 24.34 25.42
CA SER A 207 -14.85 23.04 25.78
C SER A 207 -14.62 22.96 27.30
N TYR A 208 -15.36 22.09 27.98
CA TYR A 208 -15.38 22.02 29.44
C TYR A 208 -14.63 20.80 29.99
N PRO A 209 -13.56 20.99 30.80
CA PRO A 209 -12.77 19.88 31.31
C PRO A 209 -13.49 19.11 32.42
N PHE A 210 -13.21 17.81 32.52
CA PHE A 210 -13.52 16.97 33.66
C PHE A 210 -12.34 16.05 34.00
N ALA A 211 -12.26 15.63 35.25
CA ALA A 211 -11.26 14.65 35.69
C ALA A 211 -11.73 13.85 36.90
N MET A 212 -11.28 12.60 36.97
CA MET A 212 -11.42 11.72 38.12
C MET A 212 -10.10 11.02 38.41
N SER A 213 -9.56 11.22 39.61
CA SER A 213 -8.46 10.40 40.13
C SER A 213 -9.03 9.20 40.86
N MET A 214 -8.52 8.01 40.58
CA MET A 214 -8.83 6.76 41.27
C MET A 214 -7.53 6.23 41.90
N THR A 215 -7.47 6.24 43.23
CA THR A 215 -6.28 5.84 44.00
C THR A 215 -6.62 4.71 44.95
N ASN A 216 -5.61 4.04 45.51
CA ASN A 216 -5.78 2.85 46.34
C ASN A 216 -6.64 1.76 45.64
N TRP A 217 -6.52 1.66 44.30
CA TRP A 217 -7.23 0.69 43.49
C TRP A 217 -6.80 -0.74 43.85
N LYS A 218 -7.70 -1.44 44.55
CA LYS A 218 -7.42 -2.73 45.13
C LYS A 218 -8.50 -3.72 44.74
N VAL A 219 -8.09 -4.75 44.02
CA VAL A 219 -8.93 -5.88 43.64
C VAL A 219 -8.54 -7.10 44.47
N THR A 220 -9.49 -7.76 45.11
CA THR A 220 -9.25 -8.92 45.97
C THR A 220 -10.21 -10.07 45.67
N GLY A 221 -9.83 -11.28 46.09
CA GLY A 221 -10.64 -12.48 45.95
C GLY A 221 -10.28 -13.29 44.71
N ASP A 222 -11.28 -13.85 44.01
CA ASP A 222 -11.10 -14.76 42.87
C ASP A 222 -10.77 -13.99 41.57
N THR A 223 -9.62 -13.30 41.54
CA THR A 223 -9.28 -12.33 40.49
C THR A 223 -8.25 -12.82 39.48
N PHE A 224 -7.48 -13.87 39.78
CA PHE A 224 -6.38 -14.34 38.93
C PHE A 224 -6.86 -14.84 37.57
N LEU A 225 -6.27 -14.33 36.49
CA LEU A 225 -6.56 -14.73 35.11
C LEU A 225 -5.43 -15.55 34.50
N GLY A 226 -4.18 -15.28 34.88
CA GLY A 226 -3.02 -15.97 34.33
C GLY A 226 -1.72 -15.22 34.63
N ASN A 227 -0.67 -15.60 33.92
CA ASN A 227 0.62 -14.93 33.98
C ASN A 227 0.90 -14.20 32.67
N GLU A 228 1.51 -13.03 32.75
CA GLU A 228 1.90 -12.26 31.59
C GLU A 228 3.00 -12.98 30.81
N THR A 229 2.98 -12.79 29.49
CA THR A 229 4.04 -13.25 28.59
C THR A 229 5.34 -12.51 28.93
N VAL A 230 6.46 -13.25 28.98
CA VAL A 230 7.78 -12.67 29.22
C VAL A 230 8.20 -11.85 28.00
N ALA A 231 8.85 -10.71 28.22
CA ALA A 231 9.43 -9.89 27.17
C ALA A 231 10.24 -10.74 26.17
N ALA A 232 9.93 -10.61 24.88
CA ALA A 232 10.67 -11.29 23.84
C ALA A 232 12.09 -10.71 23.72
N SER A 233 12.99 -11.46 23.08
CA SER A 233 14.30 -10.92 22.75
C SER A 233 14.15 -9.71 21.82
N PRO A 234 14.96 -8.65 21.99
CA PRO A 234 14.91 -7.48 21.13
C PRO A 234 15.00 -7.86 19.64
N GLY A 235 13.99 -7.44 18.88
CA GLY A 235 13.93 -7.58 17.44
C GLY A 235 14.69 -6.46 16.72
N VAL A 236 14.86 -6.64 15.40
CA VAL A 236 15.54 -5.65 14.55
C VAL A 236 14.59 -4.70 13.83
N ILE A 237 13.28 -4.97 13.92
CA ILE A 237 12.20 -4.16 13.35
C ILE A 237 11.68 -3.22 14.44
N ARG A 238 11.25 -2.03 14.02
CA ARG A 238 10.69 -0.98 14.89
C ARG A 238 9.18 -0.91 14.72
N MET A 239 8.50 -0.52 15.78
CA MET A 239 7.06 -0.34 15.74
C MET A 239 6.73 1.04 15.19
N CYS A 240 5.66 1.11 14.39
CA CYS A 240 4.95 2.33 14.14
C CYS A 240 3.48 2.20 14.60
N ASP A 241 2.94 3.27 15.17
CA ASP A 241 1.59 3.31 15.75
C ASP A 241 1.04 4.74 15.64
N ASP A 242 -0.23 4.92 15.98
CA ASP A 242 -0.93 6.21 15.86
C ASP A 242 -1.80 6.51 17.08
N TYR A 243 -1.99 7.80 17.35
CA TYR A 243 -2.84 8.25 18.45
C TYR A 243 -4.32 7.94 18.24
N ASP A 244 -4.86 8.22 17.06
CA ASP A 244 -6.28 8.04 16.71
C ASP A 244 -6.68 6.55 16.74
N ASP A 245 -5.72 5.62 16.55
CA ASP A 245 -5.93 4.16 16.68
C ASP A 245 -5.78 3.60 18.11
N SER A 246 -5.22 4.37 19.04
CA SER A 246 -4.73 3.86 20.33
C SER A 246 -5.15 4.64 21.58
N TYR A 247 -5.75 5.83 21.43
CA TYR A 247 -6.13 6.69 22.57
C TYR A 247 -7.07 6.02 23.57
N ASN A 248 -7.79 4.99 23.15
CA ASN A 248 -8.74 4.23 23.97
C ASN A 248 -8.05 3.27 24.96
N LEU A 249 -6.76 2.97 24.78
CA LEU A 249 -5.98 2.07 25.64
C LEU A 249 -5.10 2.85 26.61
N THR A 250 -4.69 2.24 27.72
CA THR A 250 -3.67 2.84 28.58
C THR A 250 -2.30 2.80 27.89
N PRO A 251 -1.45 3.85 28.05
CA PRO A 251 -0.07 3.80 27.54
C PRO A 251 0.74 2.63 28.11
N GLU A 252 0.49 2.25 29.36
CA GLU A 252 1.09 1.08 30.01
C GLU A 252 0.91 -0.20 29.21
N ARG A 253 -0.34 -0.47 28.81
CA ARG A 253 -0.68 -1.68 28.06
C ARG A 253 0.01 -1.72 26.70
N ILE A 254 0.09 -0.59 26.01
CA ILE A 254 0.72 -0.51 24.69
C ILE A 254 2.23 -0.76 24.79
N ILE A 255 2.91 -0.09 25.73
CA ILE A 255 4.36 -0.25 25.90
C ILE A 255 4.72 -1.66 26.38
N ASP A 256 3.94 -2.24 27.30
CA ASP A 256 4.11 -3.64 27.71
C ASP A 256 4.00 -4.58 26.50
N SER A 257 3.00 -4.38 25.64
CA SER A 257 2.83 -5.17 24.42
C SER A 257 4.01 -5.04 23.46
N TYR A 258 4.54 -3.84 23.26
CA TYR A 258 5.71 -3.64 22.40
C TYR A 258 6.90 -4.47 22.88
N LEU A 259 7.20 -4.40 24.19
CA LEU A 259 8.31 -5.12 24.81
C LEU A 259 8.08 -6.65 24.76
N GLN A 260 6.84 -7.09 25.00
CA GLN A 260 6.45 -8.50 24.91
C GLN A 260 6.56 -9.06 23.48
N LEU A 261 6.35 -8.23 22.46
CA LEU A 261 6.52 -8.58 21.05
C LEU A 261 7.94 -8.30 20.52
N GLY A 262 8.85 -7.79 21.36
CA GLY A 262 10.26 -7.57 21.02
C GLY A 262 10.54 -6.27 20.27
N TYR A 263 9.61 -5.32 20.21
CA TYR A 263 9.85 -3.98 19.67
C TYR A 263 10.57 -3.13 20.71
N THR A 264 11.74 -2.65 20.35
CA THR A 264 12.63 -1.89 21.25
C THR A 264 13.34 -0.78 20.47
N LYS A 265 14.22 -0.03 21.13
CA LYS A 265 15.09 1.03 20.57
C LYS A 265 14.37 2.31 20.17
N ILE A 266 13.40 2.26 19.25
CA ILE A 266 12.69 3.44 18.77
C ILE A 266 11.30 3.09 18.26
N VAL A 267 10.34 3.98 18.51
CA VAL A 267 8.97 3.90 17.98
C VAL A 267 8.71 5.13 17.11
N ASN A 268 8.08 4.94 15.96
CA ASN A 268 7.47 6.05 15.23
C ASN A 268 6.01 6.16 15.67
N PHE A 269 5.56 7.34 16.06
CA PHE A 269 4.21 7.54 16.57
C PHE A 269 3.55 8.71 15.85
N TYR A 270 2.52 8.38 15.07
CA TYR A 270 1.74 9.34 14.31
C TYR A 270 0.78 10.10 15.24
N ILE A 271 0.76 11.42 15.06
CA ILE A 271 -0.20 12.34 15.64
C ILE A 271 -1.20 12.61 14.53
N GLY A 272 -2.26 11.83 14.53
CA GLY A 272 -3.30 11.80 13.51
C GLY A 272 -4.02 13.14 13.29
N ALA A 273 -5.08 13.08 12.47
CA ALA A 273 -5.80 14.27 12.04
C ALA A 273 -6.79 14.80 13.09
N SER A 274 -7.02 14.08 14.20
CA SER A 274 -8.06 14.37 15.18
C SER A 274 -7.61 14.20 16.63
N HIS A 275 -8.50 14.51 17.57
CA HIS A 275 -8.43 14.26 19.03
C HIS A 275 -7.20 14.75 19.83
N TYR A 276 -6.12 15.27 19.23
CA TYR A 276 -4.95 15.77 19.98
C TYR A 276 -5.10 17.23 20.44
N TYR A 277 -5.81 18.04 19.64
CA TYR A 277 -6.08 19.46 19.89
C TYR A 277 -7.41 19.65 20.63
N ASP A 278 -7.64 20.85 21.16
CA ASP A 278 -8.94 21.22 21.72
C ASP A 278 -9.81 21.89 20.64
N LYS A 279 -11.13 21.78 20.77
CA LYS A 279 -12.11 22.35 19.85
C LYS A 279 -13.36 22.83 20.57
N LYS A 280 -14.16 23.66 19.92
CA LYS A 280 -15.54 23.99 20.32
C LYS A 280 -16.52 23.63 19.20
N ILE A 281 -17.80 23.45 19.52
CA ILE A 281 -18.82 23.18 18.51
C ILE A 281 -19.64 24.44 18.24
N VAL A 282 -19.70 24.85 16.99
CA VAL A 282 -20.49 26.01 16.53
C VAL A 282 -21.41 25.53 15.43
N ASP A 283 -22.73 25.64 15.65
CA ASP A 283 -23.76 25.21 14.70
C ASP A 283 -23.57 23.77 14.18
N GLY A 284 -23.08 22.87 15.05
CA GLY A 284 -22.80 21.46 14.71
C GLY A 284 -21.47 21.21 14.01
N THR A 285 -20.63 22.22 13.85
CA THR A 285 -19.28 22.09 13.28
C THR A 285 -18.22 22.27 14.36
N GLY A 286 -17.25 21.36 14.43
CA GLY A 286 -16.09 21.50 15.30
C GLY A 286 -15.10 22.54 14.76
N ILE A 287 -14.62 23.40 15.65
CA ILE A 287 -13.63 24.44 15.34
C ILE A 287 -12.47 24.32 16.30
N LEU A 288 -11.28 24.05 15.76
CA LEU A 288 -10.01 23.97 16.50
C LEU A 288 -9.72 25.26 17.29
N LEU A 289 -9.26 25.11 18.53
CA LEU A 289 -8.84 26.21 19.40
C LEU A 289 -7.31 26.40 19.33
N GLU A 290 -6.88 27.49 18.70
CA GLU A 290 -5.45 27.72 18.37
C GLU A 290 -4.55 28.05 19.57
N ASP A 291 -5.15 28.56 20.66
CA ASP A 291 -4.47 28.96 21.89
C ASP A 291 -4.13 27.77 22.80
N LYS A 292 -4.82 26.64 22.62
CA LYS A 292 -4.57 25.37 23.32
C LYS A 292 -4.06 24.33 22.33
N LEU A 293 -2.74 24.21 22.23
CA LEU A 293 -2.08 23.30 21.29
C LEU A 293 -2.50 21.84 21.48
N PHE A 294 -2.53 21.38 22.73
CA PHE A 294 -2.96 20.03 23.11
C PHE A 294 -4.15 20.11 24.05
N ASN A 295 -5.15 19.25 23.85
CA ASN A 295 -6.17 19.08 24.89
C ASN A 295 -5.61 18.26 26.06
N GLN A 296 -6.25 18.39 27.23
CA GLN A 296 -5.83 17.77 28.48
C GLN A 296 -5.77 16.23 28.41
N ALA A 297 -6.66 15.58 27.64
CA ALA A 297 -6.68 14.13 27.53
C ALA A 297 -5.45 13.63 26.76
N PHE A 298 -5.21 14.19 25.57
CA PHE A 298 -4.03 13.89 24.78
C PHE A 298 -2.75 14.21 25.56
N GLU A 299 -2.66 15.38 26.19
CA GLU A 299 -1.42 15.79 26.85
C GLU A 299 -1.01 14.84 27.98
N ALA A 300 -1.95 14.37 28.80
CA ALA A 300 -1.63 13.41 29.86
C ALA A 300 -1.33 12.01 29.32
N TRP A 301 -2.12 11.53 28.37
CA TRP A 301 -1.89 10.23 27.74
C TRP A 301 -0.53 10.18 27.06
N TYR A 302 -0.22 11.20 26.27
CA TYR A 302 0.99 11.27 25.47
C TYR A 302 2.24 11.49 26.33
N LYS A 303 2.16 12.31 27.38
CA LYS A 303 3.27 12.43 28.35
C LYS A 303 3.54 11.10 29.06
N ASP A 304 2.51 10.36 29.46
CA ASP A 304 2.70 9.05 30.08
C ASP A 304 3.30 8.02 29.10
N TYR A 305 2.83 8.02 27.86
CA TYR A 305 3.39 7.21 26.78
C TYR A 305 4.89 7.49 26.56
N VAL A 306 5.26 8.76 26.40
CA VAL A 306 6.67 9.17 26.19
C VAL A 306 7.53 8.88 27.42
N ARG A 307 7.01 9.11 28.63
CA ARG A 307 7.68 8.73 29.88
C ARG A 307 7.98 7.23 29.92
N ARG A 308 7.01 6.38 29.59
CA ARG A 308 7.17 4.92 29.61
C ARG A 308 8.16 4.43 28.56
N LEU A 309 8.20 5.05 27.38
CA LEU A 309 9.26 4.80 26.41
C LEU A 309 10.64 5.18 26.99
N ALA A 310 10.76 6.34 27.64
CA ALA A 310 12.00 6.78 28.28
C ALA A 310 12.47 5.83 29.39
N ASP A 311 11.54 5.39 30.26
CA ASP A 311 11.81 4.41 31.32
C ASP A 311 12.34 3.07 30.76
N ASN A 312 11.95 2.73 29.52
CA ASN A 312 12.40 1.53 28.80
C ASN A 312 13.52 1.81 27.78
N GLN A 313 14.15 3.00 27.84
CA GLN A 313 15.27 3.39 26.96
C GLN A 313 14.91 3.33 25.45
N MET A 314 13.67 3.63 25.12
CA MET A 314 13.17 3.70 23.75
C MET A 314 13.03 5.16 23.32
N ALA A 315 13.57 5.51 22.16
CA ALA A 315 13.34 6.80 21.53
C ALA A 315 11.95 6.85 20.88
N ILE A 316 11.47 8.06 20.58
CA ILE A 316 10.22 8.29 19.86
C ILE A 316 10.46 9.25 18.70
N ILE A 317 9.87 8.95 17.54
CA ILE A 317 9.69 9.90 16.43
C ILE A 317 8.26 10.42 16.53
N HIS A 318 8.11 11.71 16.78
CA HIS A 318 6.81 12.38 16.75
C HIS A 318 6.46 12.70 15.28
N SER A 319 5.61 11.88 14.66
CA SER A 319 5.22 12.07 13.26
C SER A 319 3.94 12.89 13.15
N ILE A 320 4.00 14.03 12.47
CA ILE A 320 2.91 15.01 12.42
C ILE A 320 2.18 14.89 11.09
N SER A 321 0.85 14.72 11.12
CA SER A 321 -0.01 14.79 9.94
C SER A 321 -0.16 16.22 9.40
N MET A 322 -0.24 16.38 8.08
CA MET A 322 -0.62 17.62 7.39
C MET A 322 -2.13 17.72 7.12
N GLU A 323 -2.91 16.86 7.77
CA GLU A 323 -4.38 16.83 7.73
C GLU A 323 -4.97 17.21 9.08
N ASN A 324 -6.17 17.81 9.06
CA ASN A 324 -6.90 18.11 10.29
C ASN A 324 -8.41 18.11 10.05
N VAL A 325 -9.18 17.52 10.97
CA VAL A 325 -10.64 17.44 10.84
C VAL A 325 -11.32 18.78 11.14
N ASP A 326 -10.90 19.49 12.18
CA ASP A 326 -11.60 20.67 12.70
C ASP A 326 -10.84 21.99 12.39
N ALA A 327 -9.91 21.97 11.43
CA ALA A 327 -9.17 23.15 11.00
C ALA A 327 -10.11 24.16 10.32
N LYS A 328 -9.86 25.45 10.53
CA LYS A 328 -10.67 26.52 9.93
C LYS A 328 -10.54 26.57 8.40
N GLU A 329 -11.61 26.95 7.73
CA GLU A 329 -11.72 26.97 6.26
C GLU A 329 -10.57 27.70 5.52
N GLY A 330 -10.04 28.76 6.13
CA GLY A 330 -8.93 29.54 5.56
C GLY A 330 -7.58 28.84 5.57
N TRP A 331 -7.45 27.71 6.27
CA TRP A 331 -6.23 26.91 6.32
C TRP A 331 -6.15 25.85 5.23
N TRP A 332 -7.28 25.50 4.63
CA TRP A 332 -7.37 24.37 3.72
C TRP A 332 -6.66 24.66 2.40
N GLN A 333 -5.96 23.65 1.90
CA GLN A 333 -5.60 23.52 0.50
C GLN A 333 -6.88 23.47 -0.34
N ARG A 334 -6.86 24.08 -1.53
CA ARG A 334 -8.04 24.22 -2.39
C ARG A 334 -7.70 24.07 -3.86
N THR A 335 -8.64 23.54 -4.61
CA THR A 335 -8.64 23.58 -6.07
C THR A 335 -8.84 24.99 -6.59
N TYR A 336 -8.65 25.20 -7.91
CA TYR A 336 -8.74 26.50 -8.54
C TYR A 336 -10.12 27.16 -8.35
N ASP A 337 -11.19 26.37 -8.34
CA ASP A 337 -12.59 26.78 -8.15
C ASP A 337 -13.00 26.94 -6.68
N GLY A 338 -12.08 26.69 -5.75
CA GLY A 338 -12.27 26.86 -4.32
C GLY A 338 -12.76 25.62 -3.58
N THR A 339 -12.90 24.47 -4.23
CA THR A 339 -13.22 23.20 -3.57
C THR A 339 -12.12 22.81 -2.57
N PRO A 340 -12.45 22.45 -1.31
CA PRO A 340 -11.47 21.99 -0.33
C PRO A 340 -10.80 20.68 -0.74
N GLY A 341 -9.49 20.59 -0.56
CA GLY A 341 -8.77 19.32 -0.64
C GLY A 341 -8.98 18.50 0.64
N THR A 342 -9.39 17.25 0.50
CA THR A 342 -9.77 16.36 1.61
C THR A 342 -9.26 14.95 1.40
N SER A 343 -9.02 14.20 2.48
CA SER A 343 -8.76 12.76 2.40
C SER A 343 -10.07 11.95 2.43
N GLY A 344 -9.97 10.64 2.17
CA GLY A 344 -11.14 9.74 2.13
C GLY A 344 -11.64 9.26 3.51
N TRP A 345 -11.08 9.76 4.61
CA TRP A 345 -11.43 9.30 5.96
C TRP A 345 -12.74 9.91 6.46
N THR A 346 -13.33 9.32 7.51
CA THR A 346 -14.54 9.83 8.18
C THR A 346 -14.33 9.87 9.69
N PRO A 347 -14.55 11.03 10.35
CA PRO A 347 -14.90 12.34 9.79
C PRO A 347 -13.80 12.91 8.88
N THR A 348 -14.19 13.64 7.84
CA THR A 348 -13.30 14.03 6.73
C THR A 348 -12.25 15.07 7.14
N PRO A 349 -10.95 14.71 7.12
CA PRO A 349 -9.86 15.64 7.30
C PRO A 349 -9.64 16.54 6.07
N HIS A 350 -9.16 17.76 6.33
CA HIS A 350 -8.76 18.71 5.30
C HIS A 350 -7.23 18.82 5.22
N PHE A 351 -6.70 18.89 4.00
CA PHE A 351 -5.28 19.14 3.77
C PHE A 351 -4.93 20.60 4.09
N LEU A 352 -3.82 20.85 4.79
CA LEU A 352 -3.47 22.19 5.26
C LEU A 352 -2.42 22.89 4.38
N SER A 353 -2.57 24.20 4.19
CA SER A 353 -1.76 25.01 3.27
C SER A 353 -0.38 25.34 3.84
N PHE A 354 0.67 25.03 3.08
CA PHE A 354 2.07 25.33 3.43
C PHE A 354 2.40 26.83 3.45
N THR A 355 1.61 27.66 2.77
CA THR A 355 1.89 29.09 2.60
C THR A 355 1.08 29.98 3.55
N ASN A 356 0.08 29.40 4.23
CA ASN A 356 -0.72 30.12 5.22
C ASN A 356 0.12 30.38 6.48
N ALA A 357 0.30 31.66 6.84
CA ALA A 357 1.13 32.08 7.97
C ALA A 357 0.61 31.57 9.34
N GLU A 358 -0.70 31.41 9.49
CA GLU A 358 -1.27 30.86 10.73
C GLU A 358 -1.05 29.35 10.83
N VAL A 359 -1.18 28.62 9.71
CA VAL A 359 -0.81 27.19 9.64
C VAL A 359 0.67 27.02 10.00
N GLN A 360 1.56 27.82 9.39
CA GLN A 360 2.99 27.81 9.71
C GLN A 360 3.23 28.04 11.21
N ALA A 361 2.59 29.07 11.79
CA ALA A 361 2.73 29.38 13.21
C ALA A 361 2.18 28.26 14.11
N PHE A 362 1.09 27.61 13.72
CA PHE A 362 0.54 26.47 14.44
C PHE A 362 1.49 25.26 14.41
N TYR A 363 1.98 24.87 13.24
CA TYR A 363 2.89 23.72 13.11
C TYR A 363 4.26 23.95 13.78
N GLN A 364 4.76 25.19 13.83
CA GLN A 364 5.94 25.52 14.63
C GLN A 364 5.71 25.22 16.11
N ARG A 365 4.56 25.66 16.66
CA ARG A 365 4.20 25.38 18.05
C ARG A 365 3.99 23.89 18.27
N LEU A 366 3.36 23.19 17.34
CA LEU A 366 3.15 21.74 17.40
C LEU A 366 4.47 20.97 17.46
N ALA A 367 5.37 21.23 16.51
CA ALA A 367 6.67 20.56 16.46
C ALA A 367 7.52 20.84 17.71
N VAL A 368 7.54 22.08 18.20
CA VAL A 368 8.26 22.43 19.43
C VAL A 368 7.59 21.83 20.67
N GLY A 369 6.26 21.85 20.76
CA GLY A 369 5.52 21.28 21.90
C GLY A 369 5.69 19.76 22.03
N LEU A 370 5.75 19.04 20.90
CA LEU A 370 6.07 17.61 20.90
C LEU A 370 7.54 17.38 21.34
N ALA A 371 8.47 18.21 20.87
CA ALA A 371 9.86 18.17 21.30
C ALA A 371 10.03 18.46 22.80
N ASP A 372 9.25 19.39 23.35
CA ASP A 372 9.22 19.71 24.78
C ASP A 372 8.85 18.48 25.63
N ILE A 373 7.88 17.68 25.18
CA ILE A 373 7.46 16.46 25.87
C ILE A 373 8.60 15.43 25.93
N SER A 374 9.29 15.18 24.80
CA SER A 374 10.47 14.30 24.80
C SER A 374 11.57 14.80 25.74
N ASN A 375 11.89 16.10 25.66
CA ASN A 375 12.92 16.70 26.50
C ASN A 375 12.55 16.66 28.00
N GLN A 376 11.27 16.79 28.36
CA GLN A 376 10.79 16.66 29.75
C GLN A 376 11.19 15.32 30.39
N PHE A 377 11.25 14.25 29.60
CA PHE A 377 11.62 12.90 30.05
C PHE A 377 13.06 12.50 29.66
N GLY A 378 13.88 13.48 29.25
CA GLY A 378 15.31 13.26 28.94
C GLY A 378 15.58 12.53 27.63
N LEU A 379 14.58 12.39 26.75
CA LEU A 379 14.78 11.87 25.40
C LEU A 379 15.32 12.96 24.48
N THR A 380 16.14 12.56 23.50
CA THR A 380 16.51 13.46 22.40
C THR A 380 15.26 13.65 21.53
N PRO A 381 14.79 14.89 21.31
CA PRO A 381 13.61 15.10 20.48
C PRO A 381 13.85 14.66 19.02
N ILE A 382 12.91 13.91 18.46
CA ILE A 382 12.92 13.53 17.05
C ILE A 382 11.53 13.84 16.47
N VAL A 383 11.46 14.76 15.51
CA VAL A 383 10.21 15.16 14.86
C VAL A 383 10.23 14.76 13.39
N GLN A 384 9.11 14.22 12.91
CA GLN A 384 8.89 13.90 11.52
C GLN A 384 7.70 14.71 10.99
N LEU A 385 7.87 15.31 9.81
CA LEU A 385 6.74 15.81 9.04
C LEU A 385 6.20 14.67 8.17
N GLY A 386 4.98 14.23 8.45
CA GLY A 386 4.29 13.15 7.74
C GLY A 386 3.69 13.66 6.44
N GLU A 387 4.00 12.97 5.33
CA GLU A 387 3.33 13.13 4.02
C GLU A 387 3.07 14.59 3.57
N PRO A 388 4.09 15.46 3.51
CA PRO A 388 3.90 16.88 3.19
C PRO A 388 3.70 17.09 1.68
N TRP A 389 2.48 16.84 1.20
CA TRP A 389 2.12 16.92 -0.21
C TRP A 389 1.24 18.13 -0.55
N TRP A 390 1.45 18.66 -1.75
CA TRP A 390 0.36 19.25 -2.52
C TRP A 390 -0.49 18.12 -3.07
N TRP A 391 -1.77 18.13 -2.71
CA TRP A 391 -2.71 17.09 -3.10
C TRP A 391 -3.43 17.44 -4.40
N HIS A 392 -4.15 16.46 -4.96
CA HIS A 392 -5.16 16.66 -5.98
C HIS A 392 -6.40 15.84 -5.61
N GLN A 393 -7.57 16.30 -6.06
CA GLN A 393 -8.83 15.55 -5.89
C GLN A 393 -8.91 14.35 -6.83
N ASP A 394 -9.95 13.53 -6.68
CA ASP A 394 -10.22 12.34 -7.50
C ASP A 394 -10.44 12.67 -8.99
N GLU A 395 -10.97 13.85 -9.32
CA GLU A 395 -11.04 14.37 -10.69
C GLU A 395 -9.68 14.84 -11.22
N LEU A 396 -8.59 14.52 -10.52
CA LEU A 396 -7.23 14.90 -10.86
C LEU A 396 -7.04 16.42 -10.86
N THR A 397 -7.82 17.17 -10.06
CA THR A 397 -7.70 18.63 -9.94
C THR A 397 -6.71 18.99 -8.82
N PRO A 398 -5.64 19.76 -9.08
CA PRO A 398 -4.64 20.09 -8.04
C PRO A 398 -5.17 21.05 -6.97
N CYS A 399 -4.75 20.84 -5.71
CA CYS A 399 -5.24 21.55 -4.52
C CYS A 399 -4.30 22.66 -3.99
N PHE A 400 -3.47 23.27 -4.83
CA PHE A 400 -2.50 24.29 -4.41
C PHE A 400 -2.94 25.76 -4.64
N TYR A 401 -4.26 26.02 -4.70
CA TYR A 401 -4.84 27.31 -5.07
C TYR A 401 -5.57 28.04 -3.94
N ASP A 402 -5.27 27.69 -2.69
CA ASP A 402 -5.81 28.43 -1.55
C ASP A 402 -5.40 29.92 -1.59
N GLN A 403 -6.18 30.77 -0.92
CA GLN A 403 -6.00 32.21 -1.00
C GLN A 403 -4.63 32.67 -0.47
N ALA A 404 -4.07 32.00 0.53
CA ALA A 404 -2.74 32.34 1.05
C ALA A 404 -1.67 32.04 0.00
N THR A 405 -1.78 30.91 -0.70
CA THR A 405 -0.85 30.52 -1.76
C THR A 405 -0.90 31.51 -2.94
N ARG A 406 -2.11 31.86 -3.41
CA ARG A 406 -2.29 32.86 -4.49
C ARG A 406 -1.72 34.23 -4.12
N ASN A 407 -2.01 34.70 -2.90
CA ASN A 407 -1.53 35.99 -2.42
C ASN A 407 0.00 36.01 -2.31
N LEU A 408 0.60 34.94 -1.78
CA LEU A 408 2.04 34.86 -1.61
C LEU A 408 2.75 34.78 -2.97
N TYR A 409 2.23 33.99 -3.91
CA TYR A 409 2.78 33.91 -5.27
C TYR A 409 2.77 35.29 -5.95
N LYS A 410 1.64 36.01 -5.86
CA LYS A 410 1.51 37.37 -6.41
C LYS A 410 2.49 38.34 -5.75
N ALA A 411 2.64 38.28 -4.44
CA ALA A 411 3.53 39.16 -3.69
C ALA A 411 5.00 38.93 -4.03
N GLU A 412 5.43 37.68 -4.18
CA GLU A 412 6.83 37.33 -4.44
C GLU A 412 7.24 37.44 -5.91
N THR A 413 6.31 37.18 -6.85
CA THR A 413 6.63 37.12 -8.29
C THR A 413 6.07 38.29 -9.09
N GLY A 414 5.06 39.00 -8.58
CA GLY A 414 4.29 40.00 -9.31
C GLY A 414 3.26 39.43 -10.30
N LEU A 415 3.19 38.10 -10.44
CA LEU A 415 2.34 37.39 -11.40
C LEU A 415 1.15 36.72 -10.70
N ASP A 416 0.05 36.55 -11.42
CA ASP A 416 -1.05 35.70 -10.95
C ASP A 416 -0.71 34.23 -11.23
N MET A 417 -1.18 33.32 -10.38
CA MET A 417 -0.99 31.88 -10.60
C MET A 417 -1.78 31.45 -11.85
N HIS A 418 -1.16 30.60 -12.67
CA HIS A 418 -1.88 29.89 -13.73
C HIS A 418 -2.76 28.81 -13.12
N GLU A 419 -3.98 28.65 -13.63
CA GLU A 419 -4.95 27.68 -13.14
C GLU A 419 -4.98 26.46 -14.06
N PHE A 420 -4.40 25.37 -13.58
CA PHE A 420 -4.57 24.04 -14.12
C PHE A 420 -5.89 23.44 -13.61
N HIS A 421 -6.75 22.99 -14.52
CA HIS A 421 -8.00 22.32 -14.17
C HIS A 421 -7.80 20.81 -13.98
N THR A 422 -6.71 20.25 -14.49
CA THR A 422 -6.27 18.89 -14.20
C THR A 422 -4.74 18.81 -14.17
N VAL A 423 -4.19 17.91 -13.35
CA VAL A 423 -2.76 17.63 -13.22
C VAL A 423 -2.12 17.07 -14.50
N ASN A 424 -2.93 16.68 -15.49
CA ASN A 424 -2.49 16.22 -16.81
C ASN A 424 -2.31 17.35 -17.84
N GLU A 425 -2.70 18.59 -17.50
CA GLU A 425 -2.49 19.71 -18.40
C GLU A 425 -1.00 19.98 -18.67
N SER A 426 -0.73 20.52 -19.86
CA SER A 426 0.64 20.85 -20.27
C SER A 426 1.23 21.91 -19.36
N ILE A 427 2.36 21.57 -18.71
CA ILE A 427 3.06 22.51 -17.82
C ILE A 427 3.92 23.56 -18.55
N VAL A 428 4.01 23.47 -19.88
CA VAL A 428 4.89 24.33 -20.70
C VAL A 428 4.56 25.81 -20.51
N GLY A 429 5.53 26.59 -20.05
CA GLY A 429 5.39 28.03 -19.75
C GLY A 429 4.99 28.34 -18.31
N HIS A 430 4.76 27.32 -17.48
CA HIS A 430 4.32 27.44 -16.08
C HIS A 430 5.25 26.72 -15.09
N GLU A 431 6.41 26.23 -15.56
CA GLU A 431 7.36 25.44 -14.77
C GLU A 431 7.95 26.23 -13.60
N SER A 432 8.13 27.55 -13.74
CA SER A 432 8.61 28.43 -12.67
C SER A 432 7.62 28.49 -11.49
N MET A 433 6.31 28.49 -11.77
CA MET A 433 5.27 28.43 -10.73
C MET A 433 5.30 27.08 -10.00
N LEU A 434 5.41 25.97 -10.74
CA LEU A 434 5.51 24.63 -10.15
C LEU A 434 6.80 24.48 -9.31
N SER A 435 7.92 25.03 -9.77
CA SER A 435 9.18 25.04 -9.02
C SER A 435 9.08 25.91 -7.76
N TRP A 436 8.30 26.99 -7.81
CA TRP A 436 8.01 27.82 -6.65
C TRP A 436 7.17 27.04 -5.63
N LEU A 437 6.12 26.32 -6.06
CA LEU A 437 5.31 25.44 -5.20
C LEU A 437 6.16 24.34 -4.53
N GLN A 438 7.07 23.72 -5.28
CA GLN A 438 8.07 22.78 -4.75
C GLN A 438 8.88 23.42 -3.62
N THR A 439 9.39 24.63 -3.85
CA THR A 439 10.19 25.38 -2.85
C THR A 439 9.39 25.68 -1.58
N LYS A 440 8.07 25.84 -1.66
CA LYS A 440 7.23 26.12 -0.48
C LYS A 440 7.09 24.92 0.47
N ILE A 441 7.00 23.68 -0.05
CA ILE A 441 7.07 22.47 0.79
C ILE A 441 8.43 22.40 1.48
N GLY A 442 9.51 22.60 0.70
CA GLY A 442 10.87 22.59 1.23
C GLY A 442 11.08 23.63 2.33
N SER A 443 10.65 24.87 2.09
CA SER A 443 10.74 25.98 3.04
C SER A 443 9.95 25.70 4.32
N PHE A 444 8.75 25.15 4.20
CA PHE A 444 7.94 24.74 5.35
C PHE A 444 8.67 23.67 6.19
N THR A 445 9.25 22.66 5.53
CA THR A 445 10.04 21.62 6.19
C THR A 445 11.21 22.20 6.98
N LEU A 446 12.02 23.06 6.35
CA LEU A 446 13.19 23.65 7.00
C LEU A 446 12.81 24.60 8.13
N MET A 447 11.71 25.31 7.98
CA MET A 447 11.16 26.19 9.01
C MET A 447 10.80 25.42 10.29
N LEU A 448 10.20 24.23 10.17
CA LEU A 448 9.91 23.37 11.32
C LEU A 448 11.18 22.78 11.94
N ARG A 449 12.10 22.27 11.12
CA ARG A 449 13.42 21.80 11.58
C ARG A 449 14.13 22.89 12.39
N ASP A 450 14.19 24.10 11.85
CA ASP A 450 14.92 25.22 12.47
C ASP A 450 14.25 25.65 13.78
N ALA A 451 12.91 25.66 13.84
CA ALA A 451 12.17 25.94 15.07
C ALA A 451 12.49 24.90 16.17
N VAL A 452 12.49 23.61 15.84
CA VAL A 452 12.83 22.54 16.79
C VAL A 452 14.29 22.65 17.24
N LYS A 453 15.24 22.84 16.31
CA LYS A 453 16.68 22.92 16.62
C LYS A 453 17.08 24.20 17.36
N ALA A 454 16.33 25.29 17.19
CA ALA A 454 16.53 26.52 17.97
C ALA A 454 16.20 26.34 19.45
N ASN A 455 15.21 25.48 19.77
CA ASN A 455 14.85 25.14 21.14
C ASN A 455 15.72 23.98 21.68
N TYR A 456 16.08 23.02 20.82
CA TYR A 456 16.81 21.81 21.19
C TYR A 456 17.92 21.51 20.18
N SER A 457 19.13 22.00 20.45
CA SER A 457 20.26 21.89 19.51
C SER A 457 20.67 20.47 19.10
N ASN A 458 20.35 19.46 19.93
CA ASN A 458 20.59 18.04 19.65
C ASN A 458 19.38 17.31 19.02
N ALA A 459 18.25 18.01 18.82
CA ALA A 459 17.07 17.42 18.23
C ALA A 459 17.31 17.00 16.77
N GLN A 460 16.57 15.99 16.35
CA GLN A 460 16.58 15.48 14.98
C GLN A 460 15.26 15.81 14.28
N PHE A 461 15.34 16.05 12.98
CA PHE A 461 14.19 16.31 12.14
C PHE A 461 14.27 15.51 10.83
N THR A 462 13.14 14.98 10.38
CA THR A 462 13.01 14.20 9.15
C THR A 462 11.65 14.46 8.47
N VAL A 463 11.46 13.88 7.28
CA VAL A 463 10.18 13.76 6.60
C VAL A 463 9.83 12.29 6.36
N LEU A 464 8.55 11.96 6.24
CA LEU A 464 8.08 10.73 5.60
C LEU A 464 7.85 11.02 4.12
N PHE A 465 8.53 10.28 3.25
CA PHE A 465 8.43 10.45 1.81
C PHE A 465 7.88 9.18 1.18
N PHE A 466 6.92 9.37 0.27
CA PHE A 466 6.24 8.31 -0.47
C PHE A 466 6.73 8.29 -1.93
N PRO A 467 7.79 7.55 -2.30
CA PRO A 467 8.34 7.57 -3.65
C PRO A 467 7.36 7.24 -4.77
N PRO A 468 6.33 6.39 -4.60
CA PRO A 468 5.37 6.13 -5.68
C PRO A 468 4.72 7.41 -6.23
N SER A 469 4.52 8.46 -5.41
CA SER A 469 3.95 9.75 -5.85
C SER A 469 4.92 10.66 -6.61
N VAL A 470 6.15 10.20 -6.86
CA VAL A 470 7.18 10.95 -7.60
C VAL A 470 7.81 10.09 -8.70
N MET A 471 8.03 8.80 -8.44
CA MET A 471 8.73 7.89 -9.34
C MET A 471 7.82 7.22 -10.36
N ASP A 472 6.54 7.02 -10.05
CA ASP A 472 5.64 6.23 -10.89
C ASP A 472 5.10 7.04 -12.07
N LYS A 473 5.77 6.94 -13.22
CA LYS A 473 5.37 7.63 -14.46
C LYS A 473 4.02 7.17 -15.01
N THR A 474 3.50 6.03 -14.58
CA THR A 474 2.21 5.50 -15.04
C THR A 474 1.03 6.02 -14.23
N ARG A 475 1.27 6.39 -12.97
CA ARG A 475 0.23 6.81 -12.02
C ARG A 475 0.32 8.28 -11.63
N THR A 476 1.54 8.83 -11.59
CA THR A 476 1.77 10.19 -11.15
C THR A 476 2.05 11.10 -12.34
N PRO A 477 1.13 12.04 -12.63
CA PRO A 477 1.39 13.09 -13.60
C PRO A 477 2.64 13.90 -13.25
N MET A 478 3.37 14.33 -14.29
CA MET A 478 4.65 15.01 -14.13
C MET A 478 4.57 16.27 -13.24
N MET A 479 3.44 16.98 -13.29
CA MET A 479 3.16 18.14 -12.44
C MET A 479 3.29 17.79 -10.95
N MET A 480 2.68 16.69 -10.52
CA MET A 480 2.64 16.29 -9.10
C MET A 480 4.00 15.78 -8.63
N GLY A 481 4.68 14.97 -9.45
CA GLY A 481 6.05 14.54 -9.14
C GLY A 481 7.04 15.71 -9.04
N MET A 482 6.80 16.80 -9.78
CA MET A 482 7.59 18.02 -9.68
C MET A 482 7.30 18.78 -8.39
N VAL A 483 6.04 19.10 -8.08
CA VAL A 483 5.74 19.94 -6.91
C VAL A 483 6.04 19.23 -5.58
N ASN A 484 5.99 17.90 -5.53
CA ASN A 484 6.12 17.11 -4.29
C ASN A 484 7.53 16.58 -3.98
N PHE A 485 8.57 17.02 -4.70
CA PHE A 485 9.95 16.59 -4.44
C PHE A 485 10.94 17.77 -4.31
N PRO A 486 10.97 18.48 -3.16
CA PRO A 486 11.87 19.62 -2.90
C PRO A 486 13.34 19.20 -2.74
N LYS A 487 13.95 18.91 -3.89
CA LYS A 487 15.29 18.32 -4.03
C LYS A 487 16.42 19.12 -3.39
N VAL A 488 16.28 20.44 -3.22
CA VAL A 488 17.30 21.30 -2.62
C VAL A 488 17.17 21.29 -1.10
N GLU A 489 15.97 21.55 -0.60
CA GLU A 489 15.70 21.68 0.83
C GLU A 489 15.82 20.33 1.55
N TRP A 490 15.47 19.23 0.88
CA TRP A 490 15.60 17.89 1.45
C TRP A 490 16.96 17.23 1.22
N ALA A 491 17.85 17.79 0.40
CA ALA A 491 19.17 17.21 0.16
C ALA A 491 19.98 17.04 1.45
N TYR A 492 20.75 15.96 1.55
CA TYR A 492 21.69 15.77 2.64
C TYR A 492 22.75 16.90 2.67
N PRO A 493 23.10 17.46 3.85
CA PRO A 493 22.70 17.06 5.21
C PRO A 493 21.59 17.94 5.83
N ASN A 494 20.65 18.46 5.04
CA ASN A 494 19.65 19.40 5.56
C ASN A 494 18.69 18.75 6.57
N LEU A 495 18.38 17.45 6.44
CA LEU A 495 17.64 16.66 7.43
C LEU A 495 18.56 15.63 8.09
N ASP A 496 18.23 15.18 9.31
CA ASP A 496 19.12 14.33 10.12
C ASP A 496 19.16 12.87 9.65
N PHE A 497 18.06 12.42 9.05
CA PHE A 497 17.85 11.19 8.30
C PHE A 497 16.63 11.39 7.37
N PHE A 498 16.31 10.40 6.55
CA PHE A 498 15.20 10.45 5.60
C PHE A 498 14.39 9.15 5.67
N MET A 499 13.06 9.20 5.68
CA MET A 499 12.21 8.01 5.80
C MET A 499 11.43 7.75 4.50
N LEU A 500 11.48 6.50 4.02
CA LEU A 500 10.84 6.03 2.80
C LEU A 500 9.65 5.12 3.08
N GLU A 501 8.59 5.26 2.29
CA GLU A 501 7.46 4.33 2.26
C GLU A 501 6.97 4.09 0.83
N ASP A 502 6.85 2.84 0.40
CA ASP A 502 6.41 2.49 -0.95
C ASP A 502 5.30 1.43 -0.96
N TYR A 503 4.43 1.52 0.04
CA TYR A 503 3.37 0.55 0.33
C TYR A 503 2.49 0.21 -0.89
N ASP A 504 2.17 1.18 -1.75
CA ASP A 504 1.44 0.95 -3.01
C ASP A 504 2.06 -0.13 -3.89
N TYR A 505 3.40 -0.14 -3.98
CA TYR A 505 4.10 -1.15 -4.75
C TYR A 505 3.97 -2.53 -4.12
N LEU A 506 3.93 -2.61 -2.78
CA LEU A 506 3.72 -3.88 -2.10
C LEU A 506 2.30 -4.40 -2.29
N ILE A 507 1.28 -3.55 -2.21
CA ILE A 507 -0.12 -3.94 -2.47
C ILE A 507 -0.29 -4.44 -3.91
N LYS A 508 0.34 -3.78 -4.88
CA LYS A 508 0.21 -4.09 -6.32
C LYS A 508 1.20 -5.13 -6.84
N ASN A 509 1.99 -5.76 -5.97
CA ASN A 509 3.04 -6.73 -6.33
C ASN A 509 4.14 -6.16 -7.25
N GLN A 510 4.37 -4.87 -7.19
CA GLN A 510 5.37 -4.12 -7.96
C GLN A 510 6.74 -4.18 -7.25
N MET A 511 7.20 -5.40 -6.94
CA MET A 511 8.46 -5.62 -6.20
C MET A 511 9.69 -5.15 -6.97
N ARG A 512 9.56 -4.98 -8.29
CA ARG A 512 10.59 -4.41 -9.16
C ARG A 512 10.78 -2.92 -8.87
N GLU A 513 9.69 -2.19 -8.73
CA GLU A 513 9.65 -0.76 -8.43
C GLU A 513 10.09 -0.51 -6.99
N HIS A 514 9.70 -1.39 -6.05
CA HIS A 514 10.22 -1.40 -4.67
C HIS A 514 11.76 -1.42 -4.63
N GLN A 515 12.40 -2.28 -5.42
CA GLN A 515 13.88 -2.32 -5.49
C GLN A 515 14.48 -1.01 -6.01
N ASP A 516 13.79 -0.31 -6.91
CA ASP A 516 14.24 0.98 -7.42
C ASP A 516 14.09 2.10 -6.35
N VAL A 517 13.13 1.97 -5.41
CA VAL A 517 12.95 2.89 -4.26
C VAL A 517 14.13 2.86 -3.30
N LEU A 518 14.68 1.68 -3.02
CA LEU A 518 15.73 1.49 -2.00
C LEU A 518 17.01 2.30 -2.27
N GLU A 519 17.28 2.66 -3.53
CA GLU A 519 18.44 3.46 -3.92
C GLU A 519 18.08 4.92 -4.26
N PHE A 520 16.79 5.25 -4.35
CA PHE A 520 16.32 6.53 -4.87
C PHE A 520 16.85 7.73 -4.06
N ILE A 521 16.76 7.68 -2.74
CA ILE A 521 17.18 8.81 -1.88
C ILE A 521 18.69 8.98 -1.84
N GLN A 522 19.44 7.88 -1.85
CA GLN A 522 20.89 7.95 -1.96
C GLN A 522 21.31 8.60 -3.28
N ASN A 523 20.68 8.21 -4.39
CA ASN A 523 21.03 8.71 -5.72
C ASN A 523 20.59 10.17 -5.93
N ASN A 524 19.46 10.59 -5.37
CA ASN A 524 18.88 11.91 -5.67
C ASN A 524 19.12 12.95 -4.57
N LEU A 525 19.05 12.56 -3.30
CA LEU A 525 19.25 13.45 -2.15
C LEU A 525 20.57 13.24 -1.41
N GLY A 526 21.33 12.18 -1.72
CA GLY A 526 22.68 11.97 -1.23
C GLY A 526 22.81 11.47 0.21
N TYR A 527 21.73 10.94 0.81
CA TYR A 527 21.83 10.33 2.13
C TYR A 527 22.59 9.01 2.04
N PRO A 528 23.51 8.74 2.97
CA PRO A 528 24.09 7.41 3.11
C PRO A 528 23.03 6.42 3.64
N SER A 529 23.18 5.12 3.40
CA SER A 529 22.12 4.13 3.67
C SER A 529 21.74 4.09 5.16
N GLU A 530 22.70 4.24 6.06
CA GLU A 530 22.46 4.29 7.50
C GLU A 530 21.69 5.53 7.97
N LYS A 531 21.48 6.52 7.08
CA LYS A 531 20.64 7.71 7.28
C LYS A 531 19.33 7.65 6.49
N ILE A 532 19.03 6.50 5.89
CA ILE A 532 17.75 6.23 5.24
C ILE A 532 17.02 5.20 6.11
N HIS A 533 15.81 5.53 6.53
CA HIS A 533 14.91 4.66 7.26
C HIS A 533 13.82 4.17 6.31
N TYR A 534 13.27 2.98 6.57
CA TYR A 534 12.25 2.38 5.69
C TYR A 534 11.01 1.95 6.46
N PHE A 535 9.87 2.30 5.91
CA PHE A 535 8.55 2.11 6.47
C PHE A 535 7.78 1.19 5.53
N THR A 536 7.39 0.00 6.00
CA THR A 536 6.98 -1.07 5.08
C THR A 536 5.50 -1.05 4.72
N GLY A 537 4.61 -0.72 5.66
CA GLY A 537 3.16 -0.77 5.49
C GLY A 537 2.49 -1.90 6.26
N PHE A 538 1.22 -2.18 5.93
CA PHE A 538 0.28 -3.02 6.70
C PHE A 538 -0.63 -3.89 5.81
N VAL A 539 -1.63 -4.55 6.38
CA VAL A 539 -2.75 -5.14 5.62
C VAL A 539 -4.02 -4.41 6.01
N LEU A 540 -4.71 -3.80 5.05
CA LEU A 540 -5.94 -3.06 5.33
C LEU A 540 -7.11 -4.00 5.61
N ASP A 541 -7.42 -4.90 4.66
CA ASP A 541 -8.47 -5.91 4.77
C ASP A 541 -7.83 -7.31 4.83
N PRO A 542 -7.80 -7.98 5.99
CA PRO A 542 -7.12 -9.26 6.15
C PRO A 542 -7.81 -10.41 5.40
N GLU A 543 -9.10 -10.27 5.05
CA GLU A 543 -9.79 -11.32 4.29
C GLU A 543 -9.41 -11.28 2.81
N LYS A 544 -9.18 -10.08 2.25
CA LYS A 544 -8.83 -9.89 0.83
C LYS A 544 -7.32 -9.86 0.60
N ASP A 545 -6.58 -9.24 1.51
CA ASP A 545 -5.21 -8.79 1.27
C ASP A 545 -4.17 -9.52 2.13
N ALA A 546 -4.51 -10.66 2.77
CA ALA A 546 -3.58 -11.44 3.59
C ALA A 546 -2.24 -11.74 2.90
N HIS A 547 -2.26 -11.87 1.57
CA HIS A 547 -1.07 -12.13 0.76
C HIS A 547 -0.04 -10.97 0.77
N VAL A 548 -0.45 -9.75 1.11
CA VAL A 548 0.41 -8.56 1.21
C VAL A 548 1.42 -8.69 2.35
N TRP A 549 1.10 -9.40 3.44
CA TRP A 549 2.05 -9.66 4.53
C TRP A 549 3.34 -10.33 4.05
N LYS A 550 3.26 -11.22 3.06
CA LYS A 550 4.44 -11.87 2.46
C LYS A 550 5.35 -10.87 1.74
N ARG A 551 4.76 -9.86 1.10
CA ARG A 551 5.49 -8.81 0.38
C ARG A 551 6.10 -7.80 1.35
N ILE A 552 5.38 -7.44 2.40
CA ILE A 552 5.90 -6.65 3.53
C ILE A 552 7.09 -7.36 4.16
N HIS A 553 7.01 -8.68 4.38
CA HIS A 553 8.15 -9.43 4.89
C HIS A 553 9.35 -9.35 3.94
N GLN A 554 9.16 -9.53 2.64
CA GLN A 554 10.24 -9.35 1.67
C GLN A 554 10.84 -7.95 1.72
N ALA A 555 10.01 -6.91 1.80
CA ALA A 555 10.44 -5.52 1.89
C ALA A 555 11.23 -5.21 3.18
N ILE A 556 10.84 -5.82 4.31
CA ILE A 556 11.63 -5.76 5.55
C ILE A 556 13.01 -6.38 5.35
N MET A 557 13.08 -7.56 4.72
CA MET A 557 14.36 -8.21 4.43
C MET A 557 15.24 -7.34 3.54
N ASP A 558 14.64 -6.74 2.51
CA ASP A 558 15.34 -5.88 1.57
C ASP A 558 15.90 -4.65 2.29
N GLY A 559 15.07 -3.87 3.00
CA GLY A 559 15.48 -2.68 3.76
C GLY A 559 16.64 -2.94 4.73
N VAL A 560 16.57 -4.05 5.49
CA VAL A 560 17.63 -4.44 6.43
C VAL A 560 18.92 -4.83 5.69
N ASN A 561 18.83 -5.53 4.55
CA ASN A 561 20.01 -5.99 3.80
C ASN A 561 20.68 -4.90 2.95
N VAL A 562 19.98 -3.80 2.61
CA VAL A 562 20.64 -2.61 2.04
C VAL A 562 21.37 -1.78 3.09
N GLY A 563 21.23 -2.11 4.37
CA GLY A 563 21.87 -1.39 5.47
C GLY A 563 21.19 -0.06 5.79
N MET A 564 19.85 -0.02 5.69
CA MET A 564 19.05 1.11 6.15
C MET A 564 19.17 1.28 7.67
N GLY A 565 19.08 2.53 8.13
CA GLY A 565 19.25 2.88 9.54
C GLY A 565 18.27 2.16 10.47
N GLU A 566 16.97 2.23 10.14
CA GLU A 566 15.90 1.51 10.83
C GLU A 566 14.81 1.08 9.83
N THR A 567 14.13 -0.03 10.15
CA THR A 567 12.98 -0.54 9.39
C THR A 567 11.76 -0.65 10.30
N TYR A 568 10.63 -0.10 9.88
CA TYR A 568 9.39 0.02 10.66
C TYR A 568 8.27 -0.80 10.05
N ILE A 569 7.49 -1.46 10.91
CA ILE A 569 6.21 -2.09 10.57
C ILE A 569 5.07 -1.14 10.95
N TRP A 570 4.10 -0.96 10.05
CA TRP A 570 2.87 -0.23 10.35
C TRP A 570 1.68 -1.21 10.37
N ALA A 571 0.65 -0.97 11.16
CA ALA A 571 0.69 -0.35 12.49
C ALA A 571 0.42 -1.40 13.56
N TYR A 572 0.68 -1.05 14.83
CA TYR A 572 0.37 -1.93 15.97
C TYR A 572 -1.07 -2.45 15.93
N ALA A 573 -2.02 -1.64 15.46
CA ALA A 573 -3.41 -2.02 15.28
C ALA A 573 -3.60 -3.24 14.35
N GLN A 574 -2.84 -3.34 13.26
CA GLN A 574 -2.90 -4.49 12.36
C GLN A 574 -2.03 -5.64 12.86
N VAL A 575 -0.90 -5.35 13.51
CA VAL A 575 -0.06 -6.38 14.15
C VAL A 575 -0.88 -7.17 15.18
N LYS A 576 -1.65 -6.48 16.05
CA LYS A 576 -2.52 -7.14 17.04
C LYS A 576 -3.69 -7.89 16.38
N ARG A 577 -4.35 -7.29 15.39
CA ARG A 577 -5.51 -7.87 14.68
C ARG A 577 -5.15 -9.16 13.94
N ASP A 578 -4.02 -9.16 13.25
CA ASP A 578 -3.61 -10.24 12.35
C ASP A 578 -2.68 -11.26 13.02
N ASN A 579 -2.42 -11.12 14.33
CA ASN A 579 -1.50 -11.96 15.08
C ASN A 579 -0.10 -12.02 14.41
N TRP A 580 0.35 -10.86 13.90
CA TRP A 580 1.59 -10.77 13.14
C TRP A 580 2.81 -10.79 14.08
N LEU A 581 3.76 -11.67 13.80
CA LEU A 581 5.01 -11.78 14.54
C LEU A 581 6.19 -11.32 13.69
N GLN A 582 7.18 -10.71 14.34
CA GLN A 582 8.39 -10.27 13.66
C GLN A 582 9.08 -11.44 12.92
N PRO A 583 9.40 -11.30 11.62
CA PRO A 583 10.09 -12.33 10.88
C PRO A 583 11.53 -12.53 11.38
N LYS A 584 12.04 -13.75 11.19
CA LYS A 584 13.45 -14.06 11.45
C LYS A 584 14.30 -13.56 10.28
N VAL A 585 15.05 -12.48 10.54
CA VAL A 585 15.88 -11.86 9.51
C VAL A 585 17.04 -12.77 9.09
N ILE A 586 17.28 -12.81 7.78
CA ILE A 586 18.45 -13.44 7.15
C ILE A 586 19.31 -12.31 6.57
N TYR A 587 20.57 -12.27 6.95
CA TYR A 587 21.52 -11.28 6.44
C TYR A 587 22.40 -11.90 5.36
N ALA A 588 22.37 -11.33 4.16
CA ALA A 588 23.29 -11.65 3.09
C ALA A 588 24.56 -10.78 3.20
N SER A 589 25.73 -11.39 2.97
CA SER A 589 27.01 -10.67 2.91
C SER A 589 27.09 -9.61 1.79
N HIS A 590 26.17 -9.69 0.82
CA HIS A 590 26.08 -8.82 -0.34
C HIS A 590 24.60 -8.52 -0.58
N LYS A 591 24.25 -7.23 -0.78
CA LYS A 591 22.87 -6.81 -1.07
C LYS A 591 22.34 -7.49 -2.34
N SER A 592 21.05 -7.75 -2.43
CA SER A 592 20.44 -8.10 -3.72
C SER A 592 20.72 -7.00 -4.73
N GLY A 593 20.86 -7.37 -6.00
CA GLY A 593 21.09 -6.40 -7.07
C GLY A 593 22.04 -6.88 -8.16
N ASN A 594 22.58 -5.91 -8.89
CA ASN A 594 23.40 -6.15 -10.07
C ASN A 594 24.90 -6.12 -9.71
N TYR A 595 25.64 -7.10 -10.22
CA TYR A 595 27.06 -7.28 -9.95
C TYR A 595 27.87 -7.50 -11.22
N THR A 596 29.09 -7.00 -11.16
CA THR A 596 29.97 -6.81 -12.32
C THR A 596 31.14 -7.77 -12.32
N GLN A 597 31.43 -8.34 -11.15
CA GLN A 597 32.52 -9.26 -10.87
C GLN A 597 31.99 -10.39 -9.98
N PRO A 598 32.45 -11.64 -10.17
CA PRO A 598 32.06 -12.74 -9.30
C PRO A 598 32.43 -12.50 -7.84
N PHE A 599 31.61 -13.01 -6.92
CA PHE A 599 31.84 -12.89 -5.47
C PHE A 599 31.37 -14.16 -4.73
N ASN A 600 31.71 -14.27 -3.45
CA ASN A 600 31.23 -15.35 -2.58
C ASN A 600 30.14 -14.83 -1.66
N LEU A 601 28.93 -15.34 -1.83
CA LEU A 601 27.77 -15.02 -1.02
C LEU A 601 27.72 -15.88 0.23
N SER A 602 27.65 -15.24 1.40
CA SER A 602 27.39 -15.90 2.67
C SER A 602 26.10 -15.38 3.31
N PHE A 603 25.44 -16.21 4.12
CA PHE A 603 24.26 -15.84 4.89
C PHE A 603 24.52 -15.96 6.39
N ASN A 604 23.98 -15.03 7.17
CA ASN A 604 23.93 -15.08 8.63
C ASN A 604 22.46 -15.17 9.07
N TYR A 605 22.17 -16.09 9.99
CA TYR A 605 20.83 -16.48 10.40
C TYR A 605 20.83 -16.98 11.86
N THR A 606 19.66 -17.07 12.48
CA THR A 606 19.52 -17.42 13.91
C THR A 606 18.83 -18.76 14.17
N GLY A 607 18.18 -19.34 13.16
CA GLY A 607 17.59 -20.68 13.22
C GLY A 607 18.62 -21.80 13.22
N ASP A 608 18.15 -23.05 13.33
CA ASP A 608 19.01 -24.24 13.45
C ASP A 608 19.83 -24.48 12.18
N LYS A 609 19.19 -24.30 11.02
CA LYS A 609 19.75 -24.44 9.68
C LYS A 609 19.10 -23.45 8.74
N LEU A 610 19.76 -23.19 7.62
CA LEU A 610 19.21 -22.42 6.51
C LEU A 610 19.05 -23.36 5.31
N ILE A 611 17.89 -23.33 4.67
CA ILE A 611 17.62 -24.07 3.44
C ILE A 611 17.32 -23.10 2.29
N TYR A 612 17.69 -23.47 1.08
CA TYR A 612 17.45 -22.63 -0.09
C TYR A 612 17.17 -23.43 -1.37
N THR A 613 16.57 -22.75 -2.33
CA THR A 613 16.36 -23.21 -3.71
C THR A 613 16.81 -22.10 -4.68
N THR A 614 17.20 -22.50 -5.90
CA THR A 614 17.60 -21.57 -6.98
C THR A 614 16.81 -21.76 -8.27
N ASN A 615 15.83 -22.66 -8.26
CA ASN A 615 15.01 -23.04 -9.41
C ASN A 615 13.63 -22.33 -9.42
N GLY A 616 13.45 -21.30 -8.58
CA GLY A 616 12.20 -20.56 -8.46
C GLY A 616 11.15 -21.19 -7.52
N LEU A 617 11.30 -22.46 -7.13
CA LEU A 617 10.38 -23.10 -6.17
C LEU A 617 10.63 -22.61 -4.75
N ASN A 618 9.61 -22.65 -3.89
CA ASN A 618 9.77 -22.37 -2.48
C ASN A 618 10.53 -23.52 -1.78
N PRO A 619 11.52 -23.22 -0.91
CA PRO A 619 12.23 -24.27 -0.17
C PRO A 619 11.31 -24.93 0.86
N THR A 620 11.39 -26.26 0.95
CA THR A 620 10.77 -27.08 1.99
C THR A 620 11.84 -27.97 2.63
N LEU A 621 11.51 -28.66 3.73
CA LEU A 621 12.42 -29.63 4.32
C LEU A 621 12.76 -30.80 3.37
N GLU A 622 11.98 -31.01 2.32
CA GLU A 622 12.17 -32.09 1.34
C GLU A 622 12.92 -31.65 0.08
N ASN A 623 12.62 -30.46 -0.45
CA ASN A 623 13.20 -29.96 -1.70
C ASN A 623 14.34 -28.94 -1.51
N GLY A 624 14.50 -28.40 -0.30
CA GLY A 624 15.44 -27.34 0.03
C GLY A 624 16.86 -27.87 0.19
N THR A 625 17.83 -27.17 -0.40
CA THR A 625 19.26 -27.46 -0.21
C THR A 625 19.74 -26.84 1.10
N VAL A 626 20.36 -27.63 1.97
CA VAL A 626 20.93 -27.13 3.23
C VAL A 626 22.16 -26.27 2.95
N TYR A 627 22.14 -25.04 3.42
CA TYR A 627 23.27 -24.13 3.38
C TYR A 627 24.41 -24.64 4.27
N SER A 628 25.62 -24.74 3.71
CA SER A 628 26.80 -25.30 4.40
C SER A 628 28.04 -24.40 4.36
N GLY A 629 27.98 -23.26 3.68
CA GLY A 629 29.08 -22.31 3.57
C GLY A 629 28.92 -21.34 2.40
N PRO A 630 29.91 -20.45 2.17
CA PRO A 630 29.84 -19.45 1.10
C PRO A 630 29.59 -20.05 -0.29
N ILE A 631 28.70 -19.42 -1.06
CA ILE A 631 28.30 -19.84 -2.41
C ILE A 631 28.90 -18.88 -3.43
N LYS A 632 29.63 -19.41 -4.43
CA LYS A 632 30.19 -18.58 -5.50
C LYS A 632 29.09 -18.11 -6.45
N ILE A 633 28.98 -16.79 -6.64
CA ILE A 633 28.09 -16.15 -7.60
C ILE A 633 28.92 -15.66 -8.78
N ASP A 634 28.82 -16.36 -9.91
CA ASP A 634 29.47 -16.01 -11.18
C ASP A 634 28.50 -16.00 -12.38
N LYS A 635 27.21 -16.24 -12.11
CA LYS A 635 26.09 -16.10 -13.04
C LYS A 635 24.85 -15.59 -12.29
N SER A 636 23.89 -15.03 -13.01
CA SER A 636 22.64 -14.56 -12.43
C SER A 636 21.89 -15.71 -11.75
N VAL A 637 21.38 -15.45 -10.54
CA VAL A 637 20.68 -16.44 -9.72
C VAL A 637 19.77 -15.74 -8.72
N THR A 638 18.61 -16.33 -8.50
CA THR A 638 17.71 -15.95 -7.41
C THR A 638 17.68 -17.08 -6.39
N PHE A 639 17.93 -16.76 -5.13
CA PHE A 639 17.76 -17.65 -4.00
C PHE A 639 16.41 -17.40 -3.36
N LYS A 640 15.64 -18.46 -3.10
CA LYS A 640 14.58 -18.44 -2.10
C LYS A 640 15.07 -19.19 -0.88
N VAL A 641 14.97 -18.58 0.29
CA VAL A 641 15.67 -19.00 1.49
C VAL A 641 14.71 -19.02 2.67
N ALA A 642 14.80 -20.04 3.52
CA ALA A 642 14.07 -20.13 4.77
C ALA A 642 14.96 -20.69 5.89
N GLN A 643 14.71 -20.26 7.13
CA GLN A 643 15.35 -20.82 8.32
C GLN A 643 14.55 -22.02 8.82
N VAL A 644 15.22 -23.10 9.21
CA VAL A 644 14.59 -24.25 9.90
C VAL A 644 14.58 -23.96 11.40
N ILE A 645 13.43 -24.15 12.04
CA ILE A 645 13.21 -23.89 13.48
C ILE A 645 12.46 -25.10 14.04
N GLY A 646 13.17 -26.02 14.69
CA GLY A 646 12.59 -27.31 15.08
C GLY A 646 12.08 -28.08 13.85
N ASP A 647 10.77 -28.37 13.81
CA ASP A 647 10.13 -29.12 12.73
C ASP A 647 9.43 -28.22 11.68
N THR A 648 9.53 -26.89 11.80
CA THR A 648 8.93 -25.93 10.86
C THR A 648 10.00 -25.10 10.17
N ILE A 649 9.58 -24.32 9.17
CA ILE A 649 10.43 -23.33 8.50
C ILE A 649 9.87 -21.93 8.72
N SER A 650 10.76 -20.93 8.73
CA SER A 650 10.37 -19.53 8.72
C SER A 650 9.68 -19.16 7.41
N GLU A 651 9.10 -17.97 7.38
CA GLU A 651 8.74 -17.30 6.13
C GLU A 651 9.92 -17.25 5.15
N ILE A 652 9.61 -17.25 3.85
CA ILE A 652 10.58 -17.31 2.77
C ILE A 652 11.04 -15.91 2.39
N SER A 653 12.36 -15.72 2.35
CA SER A 653 13.01 -14.53 1.82
C SER A 653 13.64 -14.81 0.46
N GLN A 654 13.61 -13.83 -0.43
CA GLN A 654 14.20 -13.89 -1.76
C GLN A 654 15.43 -12.99 -1.85
N PHE A 655 16.52 -13.50 -2.40
CA PHE A 655 17.72 -12.74 -2.71
C PHE A 655 18.08 -12.92 -4.18
N SER A 656 18.09 -11.83 -4.95
CA SER A 656 18.33 -11.88 -6.40
C SER A 656 19.65 -11.20 -6.73
N TYR A 657 20.52 -11.95 -7.42
CA TYR A 657 21.83 -11.50 -7.85
C TYR A 657 21.91 -11.61 -9.36
N THR A 658 22.04 -10.48 -10.05
CA THR A 658 22.17 -10.45 -11.50
C THR A 658 23.64 -10.22 -11.84
N MET A 659 24.26 -11.18 -12.51
CA MET A 659 25.60 -11.04 -13.09
C MET A 659 25.43 -10.60 -14.54
N TYR A 660 26.00 -9.45 -14.92
CA TYR A 660 25.74 -8.74 -16.18
C TYR A 660 25.02 -9.55 -17.28
N MET A 661 23.69 -9.43 -17.25
CA MET A 661 22.82 -9.06 -18.35
C MET A 661 21.93 -7.96 -17.78
N SER A 662 21.70 -6.89 -18.52
CA SER A 662 20.87 -5.76 -18.10
C SER A 662 19.42 -6.20 -17.79
N LYS A 663 18.70 -5.41 -16.99
CA LYS A 663 17.30 -5.66 -16.61
C LYS A 663 16.44 -5.61 -17.88
N LYS A 664 16.05 -6.77 -18.41
CA LYS A 664 15.26 -6.84 -19.65
C LYS A 664 13.86 -6.25 -19.45
N LEU A 665 13.46 -5.40 -20.38
CA LEU A 665 12.12 -4.84 -20.53
C LEU A 665 11.56 -5.25 -21.89
N LYS A 666 10.30 -5.70 -21.89
CA LYS A 666 9.50 -5.92 -23.10
C LYS A 666 8.97 -4.56 -23.61
N THR A 667 9.89 -3.67 -23.92
CA THR A 667 9.65 -2.33 -24.48
C THR A 667 10.67 -2.13 -25.60
N THR A 668 10.21 -1.55 -26.71
CA THR A 668 11.05 -1.16 -27.85
C THR A 668 11.21 0.37 -27.84
N ILE A 669 12.42 0.87 -28.11
CA ILE A 669 12.67 2.31 -28.28
C ILE A 669 12.96 2.56 -29.77
N SER A 670 11.99 3.16 -30.46
CA SER A 670 12.06 3.44 -31.90
C SER A 670 12.80 4.76 -32.21
N SER A 671 13.11 5.53 -31.15
CA SER A 671 13.81 6.82 -31.25
C SER A 671 13.03 7.84 -32.08
N THR A 672 11.75 8.02 -31.77
CA THR A 672 10.82 8.96 -32.44
C THR A 672 10.56 10.23 -31.62
N GLY A 673 11.00 10.26 -30.37
CA GLY A 673 10.71 11.29 -29.38
C GLY A 673 9.45 11.00 -28.56
N ASP A 674 8.72 9.91 -28.86
CA ASP A 674 7.52 9.52 -28.13
C ASP A 674 7.88 9.04 -26.71
N PHE A 675 7.35 9.73 -25.70
CA PHE A 675 7.59 9.39 -24.31
C PHE A 675 6.86 8.11 -23.88
N SER A 676 5.84 7.65 -24.62
CA SER A 676 5.13 6.41 -24.29
C SER A 676 6.09 5.20 -24.22
N GLU A 677 7.12 5.18 -25.06
CA GLU A 677 8.19 4.17 -25.10
C GLU A 677 9.11 4.21 -23.86
N TRP A 678 9.09 5.31 -23.11
CA TRP A 678 9.99 5.57 -21.97
C TRP A 678 9.29 5.46 -20.61
N VAL A 679 7.98 5.27 -20.58
CA VAL A 679 7.18 5.21 -19.34
C VAL A 679 7.62 4.04 -18.45
N THR A 680 7.97 2.89 -19.04
CA THR A 680 8.42 1.68 -18.31
C THR A 680 9.93 1.70 -18.02
N VAL A 681 10.68 2.61 -18.67
CA VAL A 681 12.10 2.81 -18.44
C VAL A 681 12.28 3.69 -17.20
N LYS A 682 12.91 3.14 -16.16
CA LYS A 682 13.12 3.85 -14.91
C LYS A 682 13.94 5.13 -15.13
N SER A 683 13.60 6.19 -14.39
CA SER A 683 14.48 7.35 -14.26
C SER A 683 15.74 6.94 -13.51
N LEU A 684 16.90 7.16 -14.11
CA LEU A 684 18.20 6.84 -13.51
C LEU A 684 18.63 7.89 -12.49
N ALA A 685 18.28 9.16 -12.73
CA ALA A 685 18.52 10.25 -11.80
C ALA A 685 17.61 11.45 -12.07
N MET A 686 17.34 12.22 -11.02
CA MET A 686 16.76 13.56 -11.12
C MET A 686 17.84 14.58 -11.48
N GLY A 687 17.44 15.67 -12.13
CA GLY A 687 18.35 16.76 -12.50
C GLY A 687 18.22 18.02 -11.63
N SER A 688 19.20 18.92 -11.72
CA SER A 688 19.15 20.27 -11.14
C SER A 688 18.48 21.26 -12.08
N GLY A 689 18.04 22.39 -11.52
CA GLY A 689 17.41 23.49 -12.25
C GLY A 689 16.30 23.00 -13.18
N LYS A 690 16.47 23.21 -14.50
CA LYS A 690 15.44 22.93 -15.51
C LYS A 690 15.28 21.47 -15.95
N ILE A 691 16.07 20.56 -15.38
CA ILE A 691 15.99 19.14 -15.70
C ILE A 691 15.11 18.44 -14.67
N PHE A 692 14.13 17.67 -15.16
CA PHE A 692 13.28 16.83 -14.33
C PHE A 692 13.99 15.51 -14.06
N ASP A 693 14.24 14.72 -15.11
CA ASP A 693 14.90 13.42 -14.99
C ASP A 693 15.70 13.01 -16.23
N LEU A 694 16.61 12.05 -15.98
CA LEU A 694 17.45 11.38 -16.96
C LEU A 694 17.13 9.88 -16.94
N SER A 695 16.77 9.33 -18.09
CA SER A 695 16.49 7.91 -18.32
C SER A 695 17.43 7.36 -19.40
N ALA A 696 17.81 6.09 -19.32
CA ALA A 696 18.57 5.44 -20.39
C ALA A 696 18.36 3.92 -20.37
N ALA A 697 18.48 3.32 -21.55
CA ALA A 697 18.40 1.88 -21.79
C ALA A 697 19.32 1.48 -22.94
N GLU A 698 19.61 0.19 -23.07
CA GLU A 698 20.42 -0.36 -24.16
C GLU A 698 19.74 -1.57 -24.80
N ASP A 699 19.98 -1.82 -26.08
CA ASP A 699 19.70 -3.11 -26.72
C ASP A 699 21.03 -3.78 -27.12
N SER A 700 21.01 -4.80 -27.98
CA SER A 700 22.23 -5.48 -28.45
C SER A 700 23.18 -4.58 -29.27
N LYS A 701 22.72 -3.43 -29.77
CA LYS A 701 23.42 -2.56 -30.74
C LYS A 701 23.52 -1.09 -30.30
N ASN A 702 22.55 -0.58 -29.57
CA ASN A 702 22.32 0.85 -29.33
C ASN A 702 22.21 1.16 -27.84
N LEU A 703 22.71 2.32 -27.47
CA LEU A 703 22.38 3.04 -26.25
C LEU A 703 21.33 4.10 -26.58
N TYR A 704 20.26 4.11 -25.79
CA TYR A 704 19.19 5.09 -25.82
C TYR A 704 19.26 5.96 -24.56
N ILE A 705 19.11 7.28 -24.71
CA ILE A 705 19.08 8.23 -23.58
C ILE A 705 17.90 9.18 -23.78
N TYR A 706 17.17 9.47 -22.70
CA TYR A 706 16.07 10.44 -22.68
C TYR A 706 16.21 11.39 -21.50
N VAL A 707 16.05 12.69 -21.76
CA VAL A 707 16.06 13.75 -20.72
C VAL A 707 14.75 14.50 -20.80
N ARG A 708 14.06 14.64 -19.67
CA ARG A 708 12.87 15.51 -19.53
C ARG A 708 13.23 16.77 -18.76
N GLY A 709 12.59 17.88 -19.13
CA GLY A 709 12.85 19.19 -18.53
C GLY A 709 12.13 20.29 -19.29
N TYR A 710 12.63 21.51 -19.17
CA TYR A 710 12.18 22.64 -19.99
C TYR A 710 13.37 23.49 -20.45
N GLU A 711 13.19 24.22 -21.54
CA GLU A 711 14.27 24.92 -22.28
C GLU A 711 15.50 24.03 -22.58
N LEU A 712 15.28 22.75 -22.87
CA LEU A 712 16.33 21.78 -23.18
C LEU A 712 16.89 21.92 -24.59
N ASP A 713 16.35 22.81 -25.42
CA ASP A 713 16.76 23.09 -26.80
C ASP A 713 18.07 23.90 -26.91
N THR A 714 18.72 24.22 -25.79
CA THR A 714 20.07 24.84 -25.71
C THR A 714 21.22 23.83 -25.81
N SER A 715 22.44 24.27 -26.13
CA SER A 715 23.62 23.37 -26.17
C SER A 715 23.81 22.55 -24.88
N SER A 716 24.09 21.25 -25.04
CA SER A 716 24.19 20.30 -23.94
C SER A 716 25.09 19.12 -24.30
N ASN A 717 25.62 18.46 -23.28
CA ASN A 717 26.57 17.35 -23.40
C ASN A 717 26.09 16.15 -22.59
N PHE A 718 26.19 14.96 -23.18
CA PHE A 718 26.12 13.69 -22.46
C PHE A 718 27.53 13.16 -22.29
N TYR A 719 27.96 12.95 -21.05
CA TYR A 719 29.26 12.37 -20.71
C TYR A 719 29.07 10.92 -20.31
N LEU A 720 29.89 10.04 -20.87
CA LEU A 720 29.82 8.62 -20.59
C LEU A 720 31.17 8.07 -20.14
N ASP A 721 31.15 7.27 -19.08
CA ASP A 721 32.23 6.37 -18.71
C ASP A 721 31.86 4.97 -19.19
N THR A 722 32.53 4.55 -20.26
CA THR A 722 32.36 3.22 -20.86
C THR A 722 33.33 2.18 -20.27
N GLY A 723 34.12 2.54 -19.25
CA GLY A 723 35.18 1.68 -18.70
C GLY A 723 36.36 1.44 -19.65
N ALA A 724 36.52 2.25 -20.71
CA ALA A 724 37.55 2.08 -21.73
C ALA A 724 38.45 3.31 -21.88
N GLY A 725 39.78 3.11 -21.75
CA GLY A 725 40.78 4.17 -21.93
C GLY A 725 40.85 5.16 -20.77
N ALA A 726 41.64 6.23 -20.93
CA ALA A 726 41.68 7.34 -19.99
C ALA A 726 40.39 8.18 -20.11
N GLY A 727 39.94 8.78 -19.01
CA GLY A 727 38.74 9.62 -18.96
C GLY A 727 38.99 10.94 -18.24
N MET A 728 38.14 11.92 -18.53
CA MET A 728 38.13 13.24 -17.89
C MET A 728 37.48 13.17 -16.50
N ASP A 729 38.03 13.93 -15.57
CA ASP A 729 37.37 14.26 -14.31
C ASP A 729 36.29 15.33 -14.52
N VAL A 730 35.03 14.94 -14.37
CA VAL A 730 33.90 15.87 -14.33
C VAL A 730 33.55 16.14 -12.88
N TRP A 731 33.73 17.39 -12.44
CA TRP A 731 33.49 17.80 -11.04
C TRP A 731 32.10 17.43 -10.51
N ALA A 732 31.10 17.37 -11.40
CA ALA A 732 29.72 17.03 -11.04
C ALA A 732 29.56 15.56 -10.60
N TRP A 733 30.36 14.63 -11.14
CA TRP A 733 30.22 13.18 -10.88
C TRP A 733 31.56 12.56 -10.50
N PRO A 734 31.95 12.60 -9.22
CA PRO A 734 33.29 12.23 -8.77
C PRO A 734 33.61 10.73 -8.87
N ASN A 735 32.60 9.87 -9.07
CA ASN A 735 32.74 8.41 -9.15
C ASN A 735 32.93 7.86 -10.59
N ALA A 736 33.09 8.74 -11.58
CA ALA A 736 33.18 8.37 -13.00
C ALA A 736 34.37 9.03 -13.69
N LYS A 737 34.98 8.34 -14.65
CA LYS A 737 36.04 8.86 -15.52
C LYS A 737 35.51 8.94 -16.95
N MET A 738 34.95 10.08 -17.31
CA MET A 738 34.17 10.24 -18.54
C MET A 738 35.09 10.14 -19.77
N ASN A 739 34.97 9.07 -20.55
CA ASN A 739 35.85 8.75 -21.69
C ASN A 739 35.15 8.88 -23.05
N ARG A 740 33.82 9.11 -23.06
CA ARG A 740 33.03 9.48 -24.23
C ARG A 740 32.19 10.72 -23.93
N MET A 741 31.90 11.48 -24.97
CA MET A 741 30.97 12.60 -24.91
C MET A 741 30.09 12.61 -26.16
N ILE A 742 28.78 12.81 -26.00
CA ILE A 742 27.86 13.11 -27.09
C ILE A 742 27.48 14.58 -26.95
N GLN A 743 27.81 15.38 -27.96
CA GLN A 743 27.47 16.80 -28.02
C GLN A 743 26.77 17.06 -29.35
N ASN A 744 25.53 17.54 -29.28
CA ASN A 744 24.61 17.59 -30.42
C ASN A 744 24.45 16.19 -31.05
N ASP A 745 24.76 16.04 -32.33
CA ASP A 745 24.72 14.78 -33.07
C ASP A 745 26.10 14.09 -33.15
N LYS A 746 27.13 14.59 -32.48
CA LYS A 746 28.51 14.08 -32.60
C LYS A 746 28.98 13.32 -31.37
N ILE A 747 29.73 12.24 -31.60
CA ILE A 747 30.37 11.41 -30.58
C ILE A 747 31.87 11.73 -30.53
N TYR A 748 32.38 11.93 -29.32
CA TYR A 748 33.78 12.24 -29.07
C TYR A 748 34.43 11.23 -28.12
N ARG A 749 35.73 10.99 -28.32
CA ARG A 749 36.63 10.26 -27.42
C ARG A 749 37.55 11.22 -26.68
N TYR A 750 37.75 10.97 -25.39
CA TYR A 750 38.71 11.74 -24.60
C TYR A 750 40.15 11.41 -24.97
N THR A 751 40.99 12.44 -25.14
CA THR A 751 42.42 12.30 -25.52
C THR A 751 43.39 13.07 -24.62
N GLY A 752 42.86 13.65 -23.53
CA GLY A 752 43.63 14.46 -22.59
C GLY A 752 44.33 13.70 -21.47
N THR A 753 44.74 14.46 -20.46
CA THR A 753 45.49 14.06 -19.25
C THR A 753 44.62 13.81 -18.02
N GLY A 754 43.31 14.07 -18.11
CA GLY A 754 42.31 13.87 -17.06
C GLY A 754 41.69 15.18 -16.56
N SER A 755 42.43 16.30 -16.62
CA SER A 755 41.97 17.61 -16.14
C SER A 755 41.73 18.64 -17.25
N ASP A 756 42.19 18.37 -18.47
CA ASP A 756 42.05 19.24 -19.64
C ASP A 756 40.87 18.82 -20.52
N PHE A 757 40.27 19.79 -21.23
CA PHE A 757 39.14 19.57 -22.12
C PHE A 757 39.62 19.22 -23.54
N SER A 758 40.11 17.99 -23.72
CA SER A 758 40.66 17.49 -24.99
C SER A 758 39.84 16.32 -25.53
N TRP A 759 39.13 16.56 -26.63
CA TRP A 759 38.16 15.63 -27.23
C TRP A 759 38.37 15.51 -28.74
N GLU A 760 38.36 14.27 -29.24
CA GLU A 760 38.48 13.93 -30.66
C GLU A 760 37.15 13.36 -31.16
N GLU A 761 36.62 13.89 -32.27
CA GLU A 761 35.39 13.39 -32.90
C GLU A 761 35.62 12.00 -33.52
N ILE A 762 34.77 11.03 -33.19
CA ILE A 762 34.91 9.63 -33.60
C ILE A 762 33.67 9.01 -34.24
N GLY A 763 32.52 9.70 -34.21
CA GLY A 763 31.27 9.16 -34.74
C GLY A 763 30.09 10.12 -34.63
N GLN A 764 28.91 9.61 -34.95
CA GLN A 764 27.66 10.38 -34.97
C GLN A 764 26.56 9.62 -34.21
N ALA A 765 25.73 10.34 -33.46
CA ALA A 765 24.54 9.85 -32.78
C ALA A 765 23.29 10.46 -33.43
N LYS A 766 22.15 9.77 -33.35
CA LYS A 766 20.84 10.34 -33.67
C LYS A 766 20.37 11.14 -32.46
N ILE A 767 19.89 12.36 -32.65
CA ILE A 767 19.35 13.20 -31.58
C ILE A 767 18.03 13.85 -32.02
N ILE A 768 17.04 13.81 -31.14
CA ILE A 768 15.81 14.58 -31.24
C ILE A 768 15.80 15.54 -30.07
N LYS A 769 15.73 16.83 -30.37
CA LYS A 769 15.88 17.88 -29.37
C LYS A 769 14.69 18.83 -29.44
N LYS A 770 13.97 18.96 -28.33
CA LYS A 770 12.84 19.87 -28.13
C LYS A 770 13.08 20.68 -26.85
N SER A 771 12.26 21.70 -26.63
CA SER A 771 12.36 22.51 -25.40
C SER A 771 12.03 21.67 -24.16
N ASN A 772 11.17 20.66 -24.26
CA ASN A 772 10.72 19.86 -23.12
C ASN A 772 11.40 18.48 -23.00
N PHE A 773 12.11 18.01 -24.03
CA PHE A 773 12.85 16.75 -23.96
C PHE A 773 14.04 16.68 -24.93
N ILE A 774 14.97 15.76 -24.64
CA ILE A 774 16.01 15.32 -25.56
C ILE A 774 16.03 13.80 -25.60
N GLU A 775 15.98 13.22 -26.79
CA GLU A 775 16.21 11.78 -27.01
C GLU A 775 17.47 11.58 -27.86
N VAL A 776 18.32 10.64 -27.45
CA VAL A 776 19.58 10.28 -28.13
C VAL A 776 19.64 8.79 -28.37
N THR A 777 20.10 8.42 -29.57
CA THR A 777 20.42 7.03 -29.95
C THR A 777 21.85 6.98 -30.48
N ALA A 778 22.70 6.21 -29.80
CA ALA A 778 24.10 6.03 -30.17
C ALA A 778 24.42 4.54 -30.31
N LYS A 779 25.14 4.16 -31.37
CA LYS A 779 25.59 2.79 -31.53
C LYS A 779 26.64 2.46 -30.47
N LEU A 780 26.50 1.30 -29.82
CA LEU A 780 27.47 0.80 -28.86
C LEU A 780 28.86 0.66 -29.49
N SER A 781 28.94 0.23 -30.76
CA SER A 781 30.20 0.15 -31.52
C SER A 781 30.94 1.48 -31.59
N ASP A 782 30.23 2.58 -31.78
CA ASP A 782 30.80 3.92 -31.95
C ASP A 782 31.26 4.49 -30.61
N LEU A 783 30.69 3.98 -29.51
CA LEU A 783 31.17 4.22 -28.15
C LEU A 783 32.38 3.32 -27.78
N GLY A 784 32.76 2.37 -28.64
CA GLY A 784 33.83 1.40 -28.36
C GLY A 784 33.37 0.25 -27.45
N ILE A 785 32.09 -0.12 -27.54
CA ILE A 785 31.44 -1.15 -26.75
C ILE A 785 30.99 -2.28 -27.69
N GLY A 786 31.56 -3.48 -27.50
CA GLY A 786 31.26 -4.64 -28.36
C GLY A 786 30.01 -5.43 -27.95
N SER A 787 29.56 -5.27 -26.70
CA SER A 787 28.36 -5.87 -26.15
C SER A 787 27.86 -5.02 -24.98
N PRO A 788 26.54 -5.03 -24.69
CA PRO A 788 25.94 -4.39 -23.51
C PRO A 788 26.78 -4.56 -22.24
N LYS A 789 26.99 -3.47 -21.51
CA LYS A 789 27.78 -3.42 -20.26
C LYS A 789 27.42 -2.17 -19.48
N GLU A 790 27.89 -2.07 -18.24
CA GLU A 790 27.72 -0.84 -17.46
C GLU A 790 28.34 0.37 -18.16
N ILE A 791 27.51 1.40 -18.29
CA ILE A 791 27.87 2.72 -18.75
C ILE A 791 27.45 3.68 -17.66
N LYS A 792 28.40 4.47 -17.14
CA LYS A 792 28.03 5.60 -16.28
C LYS A 792 27.72 6.79 -17.16
N LEU A 793 26.66 7.50 -16.84
CA LEU A 793 26.06 8.54 -17.65
C LEU A 793 25.87 9.81 -16.82
N GLY A 794 26.17 10.94 -17.43
CA GLY A 794 25.79 12.24 -16.93
C GLY A 794 25.40 13.16 -18.07
N TYR A 795 24.46 14.06 -17.82
CA TYR A 795 23.99 15.10 -18.71
C TYR A 795 24.27 16.47 -18.10
N GLY A 796 24.75 17.42 -18.90
CA GLY A 796 24.97 18.80 -18.46
C GLY A 796 24.69 19.82 -19.55
N ARG A 797 24.13 20.97 -19.17
CA ARG A 797 23.92 22.11 -20.07
C ARG A 797 24.33 23.43 -19.41
N ASN A 798 24.86 24.35 -20.21
CA ASN A 798 25.28 25.70 -19.82
C ASN A 798 26.20 25.80 -18.57
N PHE A 799 26.79 24.68 -18.12
CA PHE A 799 27.48 24.58 -16.83
C PHE A 799 26.61 24.95 -15.60
N GLU A 800 25.29 24.96 -15.74
CA GLU A 800 24.34 25.33 -14.69
C GLU A 800 23.49 24.13 -14.27
N ASP A 801 22.89 23.43 -15.23
CA ASP A 801 21.96 22.33 -14.99
C ASP A 801 22.62 20.99 -15.30
N PHE A 802 22.51 20.02 -14.38
CA PHE A 802 23.11 18.70 -14.49
C PHE A 802 22.15 17.60 -14.04
N ALA A 803 22.24 16.43 -14.67
CA ALA A 803 21.59 15.21 -14.23
C ALA A 803 22.59 14.03 -14.36
N PRO A 804 22.92 13.28 -13.30
CA PRO A 804 22.54 13.49 -11.91
C PRO A 804 22.96 14.87 -11.36
N ILE A 805 22.28 15.33 -10.30
CA ILE A 805 22.63 16.56 -9.56
C ILE A 805 24.12 16.53 -9.17
N PRO A 806 24.87 17.65 -9.25
CA PRO A 806 26.30 17.66 -8.94
C PRO A 806 26.61 17.18 -7.51
N GLY A 807 27.70 16.44 -7.35
CA GLY A 807 28.09 15.80 -6.10
C GLY A 807 27.43 14.43 -5.86
N ARG A 808 26.55 13.98 -6.76
CA ARG A 808 26.00 12.62 -6.77
C ARG A 808 26.85 11.69 -7.65
N ASN A 809 26.61 10.39 -7.50
CA ASN A 809 27.17 9.40 -8.39
C ASN A 809 26.59 9.57 -9.81
N ALA A 810 27.41 9.39 -10.85
CA ALA A 810 26.94 9.28 -12.22
C ALA A 810 25.88 8.17 -12.34
N ALA A 811 24.86 8.41 -13.17
CA ALA A 811 23.76 7.48 -13.39
C ALA A 811 24.30 6.19 -14.03
N VAL A 812 23.79 5.03 -13.62
CA VAL A 812 24.22 3.75 -14.17
C VAL A 812 23.17 3.23 -15.13
N VAL A 813 23.55 3.05 -16.39
CA VAL A 813 22.69 2.40 -17.39
C VAL A 813 22.67 0.89 -17.12
N ASN A 814 21.50 0.36 -16.78
CA ASN A 814 21.33 -1.06 -16.44
C ASN A 814 20.02 -1.67 -16.95
N THR A 815 19.31 -0.99 -17.86
CA THR A 815 18.06 -1.44 -18.46
C THR A 815 18.32 -1.96 -19.87
N GLN A 816 17.91 -3.20 -20.16
CA GLN A 816 17.93 -3.74 -21.52
C GLN A 816 16.54 -3.60 -22.12
N VAL A 817 16.40 -3.01 -23.29
CA VAL A 817 15.16 -3.00 -24.05
C VAL A 817 15.21 -4.05 -25.16
N THR A 818 14.05 -4.55 -25.55
CA THR A 818 13.95 -5.57 -26.59
C THR A 818 13.75 -4.85 -27.92
N ASN A 819 14.66 -5.08 -28.87
CA ASN A 819 14.45 -4.66 -30.25
C ASN A 819 14.22 -5.95 -31.02
N TYR A 820 12.96 -6.28 -31.31
CA TYR A 820 12.57 -7.48 -32.03
C TYR A 820 13.01 -7.35 -33.50
N GLU A 821 14.30 -7.52 -33.77
CA GLU A 821 14.76 -7.75 -35.12
C GLU A 821 14.38 -9.19 -35.54
N ASN A 822 13.23 -9.32 -36.23
CA ASN A 822 12.78 -10.50 -36.97
C ASN A 822 12.57 -11.80 -36.16
N ASP A 823 11.54 -11.84 -35.31
CA ASP A 823 11.31 -12.93 -34.34
C ASP A 823 10.45 -14.12 -34.84
N GLN A 824 9.67 -13.96 -35.90
CA GLN A 824 8.77 -15.01 -36.40
C GLN A 824 9.48 -16.35 -36.69
N ASN A 825 10.68 -16.30 -37.30
CA ASN A 825 11.44 -17.50 -37.63
C ASN A 825 12.02 -18.20 -36.40
N ASN A 826 12.39 -17.44 -35.37
CA ASN A 826 12.92 -17.99 -34.12
C ASN A 826 11.80 -18.62 -33.29
N PHE A 827 10.63 -17.98 -33.26
CA PHE A 827 9.42 -18.53 -32.67
C PHE A 827 9.03 -19.86 -33.33
N ILE A 828 8.89 -19.90 -34.66
CA ILE A 828 8.56 -21.14 -35.39
C ILE A 828 9.61 -22.23 -35.13
N ALA A 829 10.91 -21.87 -35.14
CA ALA A 829 11.99 -22.81 -34.83
C ALA A 829 11.90 -23.35 -33.39
N PHE A 830 11.47 -22.52 -32.44
CA PHE A 830 11.29 -22.94 -31.06
C PHE A 830 10.06 -23.83 -30.88
N VAL A 831 8.93 -23.51 -31.50
CA VAL A 831 7.75 -24.40 -31.52
C VAL A 831 8.14 -25.77 -32.10
N GLN A 832 8.93 -25.81 -33.17
CA GLN A 832 9.46 -27.06 -33.72
C GLN A 832 10.37 -27.81 -32.74
N LYS A 833 11.23 -27.10 -32.00
CA LYS A 833 12.11 -27.69 -30.98
C LYS A 833 11.30 -28.31 -29.83
N VAL A 834 10.22 -27.66 -29.40
CA VAL A 834 9.30 -28.19 -28.38
C VAL A 834 8.56 -29.43 -28.91
N GLU A 835 8.09 -29.42 -30.16
CA GLU A 835 7.47 -30.61 -30.80
C GLU A 835 8.44 -31.80 -30.88
N ASP A 836 9.71 -31.55 -31.23
CA ASP A 836 10.74 -32.59 -31.27
C ASP A 836 10.99 -33.20 -29.87
N LEU A 837 11.00 -32.36 -28.83
CA LEU A 837 11.10 -32.81 -27.44
C LEU A 837 9.83 -33.55 -26.98
N ALA A 838 8.64 -33.15 -27.43
CA ALA A 838 7.40 -33.87 -27.15
C ALA A 838 7.46 -35.29 -27.75
N LYS A 839 8.06 -35.43 -28.93
CA LYS A 839 8.32 -36.73 -29.58
C LYS A 839 9.37 -37.56 -28.86
N GLU A 840 10.42 -36.95 -28.30
CA GLU A 840 11.37 -37.65 -27.42
C GLU A 840 10.69 -38.12 -26.12
N TYR A 841 9.88 -37.26 -25.50
CA TYR A 841 9.22 -37.52 -24.22
C TYR A 841 8.14 -38.60 -24.31
N LYS A 842 7.33 -38.60 -25.38
CA LYS A 842 6.26 -39.57 -25.64
C LYS A 842 6.32 -40.10 -27.07
N PRO A 843 7.25 -41.03 -27.39
CA PRO A 843 7.51 -41.47 -28.76
C PRO A 843 6.34 -42.24 -29.41
N LEU A 844 5.44 -42.80 -28.60
CA LEU A 844 4.26 -43.55 -29.07
C LEU A 844 2.99 -42.68 -29.23
N TYR A 845 3.03 -41.41 -28.86
CA TYR A 845 1.87 -40.53 -29.03
C TYR A 845 1.61 -40.27 -30.52
N LEU A 846 0.34 -40.12 -30.90
CA LEU A 846 -0.02 -39.60 -32.22
C LEU A 846 0.32 -38.10 -32.29
N PRO A 847 0.49 -37.51 -33.49
CA PRO A 847 0.76 -36.07 -33.64
C PRO A 847 -0.21 -35.19 -32.84
N LEU A 848 -1.50 -35.56 -32.83
CA LEU A 848 -2.54 -34.86 -32.07
C LEU A 848 -2.27 -34.81 -30.55
N HIS A 849 -1.84 -35.92 -29.95
CA HIS A 849 -1.54 -35.95 -28.51
C HIS A 849 -0.23 -35.20 -28.17
N ARG A 850 0.71 -35.09 -29.11
CA ARG A 850 1.90 -34.25 -28.93
C ARG A 850 1.59 -32.78 -29.08
N ALA A 851 0.68 -32.40 -29.99
CA ALA A 851 0.20 -31.04 -30.12
C ALA A 851 -0.33 -30.50 -28.78
N HIS A 852 -1.00 -31.35 -27.98
CA HIS A 852 -1.45 -30.98 -26.64
C HIS A 852 -0.28 -30.69 -25.69
N LEU A 853 0.77 -31.52 -25.68
CA LEU A 853 1.98 -31.28 -24.87
C LEU A 853 2.71 -29.99 -25.28
N VAL A 854 2.77 -29.70 -26.59
CA VAL A 854 3.35 -28.46 -27.09
C VAL A 854 2.51 -27.27 -26.61
N ALA A 855 1.18 -27.34 -26.75
CA ALA A 855 0.30 -26.28 -26.29
C ALA A 855 0.34 -26.06 -24.78
N ASP A 856 0.41 -27.14 -24.00
CA ASP A 856 0.62 -27.09 -22.56
C ASP A 856 1.93 -26.36 -22.21
N TYR A 857 3.01 -26.64 -22.94
CA TYR A 857 4.27 -25.95 -22.72
C TYR A 857 4.18 -24.44 -22.98
N PHE A 858 3.52 -23.99 -24.05
CA PHE A 858 3.45 -22.55 -24.34
C PHE A 858 2.51 -21.79 -23.42
N ARG A 859 1.47 -22.44 -22.88
CA ARG A 859 0.48 -21.80 -22.00
C ARG A 859 0.80 -21.87 -20.51
N HIS A 860 1.78 -22.68 -20.08
CA HIS A 860 1.97 -23.04 -18.66
C HIS A 860 2.21 -21.87 -17.69
N GLU A 861 2.85 -20.80 -18.15
CA GLU A 861 3.20 -19.65 -17.29
C GLU A 861 2.00 -18.76 -16.97
N VAL A 862 0.99 -18.73 -17.85
CA VAL A 862 -0.10 -17.75 -17.81
C VAL A 862 -1.47 -18.42 -17.66
N TYR A 863 -1.74 -19.48 -18.43
CA TYR A 863 -3.03 -20.17 -18.47
C TYR A 863 -2.94 -21.54 -17.79
N SER A 864 -2.54 -21.53 -16.51
CA SER A 864 -2.47 -22.71 -15.63
C SER A 864 -3.27 -22.50 -14.34
N GLY A 865 -3.64 -23.59 -13.67
CA GLY A 865 -4.49 -23.56 -12.48
C GLY A 865 -5.95 -23.93 -12.75
N TYR A 866 -6.75 -24.00 -11.68
CA TYR A 866 -8.02 -24.73 -11.65
C TYR A 866 -8.99 -24.39 -12.79
N ILE A 867 -9.19 -23.10 -13.11
CA ILE A 867 -10.13 -22.70 -14.15
C ILE A 867 -9.60 -23.08 -15.54
N TRP A 868 -8.33 -22.84 -15.83
CA TRP A 868 -7.72 -23.12 -17.13
C TRP A 868 -7.52 -24.62 -17.35
N GLU A 869 -7.25 -25.39 -16.30
CA GLU A 869 -7.21 -26.85 -16.37
C GLU A 869 -8.56 -27.47 -16.76
N SER A 870 -9.68 -26.80 -16.42
CA SER A 870 -11.01 -27.28 -16.76
C SER A 870 -11.34 -27.15 -18.26
N VAL A 871 -10.70 -26.20 -18.95
CA VAL A 871 -10.95 -25.88 -20.36
C VAL A 871 -9.82 -26.29 -21.29
N ALA A 872 -8.55 -26.18 -20.88
CA ALA A 872 -7.38 -26.51 -21.68
C ALA A 872 -6.68 -27.83 -21.26
N GLY A 873 -7.19 -28.52 -20.24
CA GLY A 873 -6.57 -29.73 -19.69
C GLY A 873 -5.44 -29.45 -18.70
N LYS A 874 -4.90 -30.50 -18.07
CA LYS A 874 -3.80 -30.37 -17.10
C LYS A 874 -2.45 -30.22 -17.78
N ILE A 875 -1.60 -29.33 -17.25
CA ILE A 875 -0.21 -29.17 -17.69
C ILE A 875 0.61 -30.43 -17.32
N ASP A 876 1.41 -30.94 -18.25
CA ASP A 876 2.41 -31.98 -17.97
C ASP A 876 3.71 -31.32 -17.47
N ASP A 877 3.80 -31.09 -16.16
CA ASP A 877 4.95 -30.42 -15.53
C ASP A 877 6.30 -31.11 -15.78
N ASN A 878 6.28 -32.44 -15.98
CA ASN A 878 7.49 -33.19 -16.30
C ASN A 878 7.97 -32.88 -17.73
N PHE A 879 7.05 -32.66 -18.66
CA PHE A 879 7.39 -32.20 -20.01
C PHE A 879 7.95 -30.78 -19.99
N VAL A 880 7.33 -29.86 -19.23
CA VAL A 880 7.85 -28.50 -19.03
C VAL A 880 9.28 -28.54 -18.47
N ALA A 881 9.51 -29.34 -17.43
CA ALA A 881 10.83 -29.52 -16.85
C ALA A 881 11.86 -30.08 -17.86
N LEU A 882 11.45 -31.02 -18.72
CA LEU A 882 12.30 -31.54 -19.79
C LEU A 882 12.72 -30.44 -20.76
N VAL A 883 11.77 -29.65 -21.27
CA VAL A 883 12.08 -28.53 -22.18
C VAL A 883 13.02 -27.54 -21.51
N HIS A 884 12.77 -27.21 -20.24
CA HIS A 884 13.65 -26.32 -19.47
C HIS A 884 15.06 -26.85 -19.29
N SER A 885 15.23 -28.16 -19.18
CA SER A 885 16.55 -28.80 -19.06
C SER A 885 17.35 -28.84 -20.38
N LYS A 886 16.65 -28.78 -21.53
CA LYS A 886 17.24 -29.00 -22.87
C LYS A 886 17.35 -27.72 -23.69
N VAL A 887 16.51 -26.73 -23.43
CA VAL A 887 16.49 -25.45 -24.14
C VAL A 887 16.86 -24.33 -23.17
N PRO A 888 18.00 -23.65 -23.35
CA PRO A 888 18.36 -22.47 -22.57
C PRO A 888 17.28 -21.38 -22.65
N GLU A 889 17.09 -20.62 -21.58
CA GLU A 889 16.06 -19.58 -21.49
C GLU A 889 16.15 -18.53 -22.61
N ASN A 890 17.36 -18.18 -23.04
CA ASN A 890 17.60 -17.24 -24.14
C ASN A 890 17.28 -17.81 -25.55
N GLU A 891 16.82 -19.06 -25.64
CA GLU A 891 16.35 -19.70 -26.86
C GLU A 891 14.86 -20.06 -26.81
N ARG A 892 14.14 -19.61 -25.77
CA ARG A 892 12.70 -19.84 -25.61
C ARG A 892 11.95 -18.58 -26.01
N TYR A 893 11.14 -18.69 -27.05
CA TYR A 893 10.40 -17.58 -27.65
C TYR A 893 8.92 -17.82 -27.43
N PHE A 894 8.24 -16.91 -26.72
CA PHE A 894 6.81 -17.08 -26.41
C PHE A 894 5.92 -16.11 -27.20
N ASP A 895 6.51 -15.15 -27.91
CA ASP A 895 5.80 -14.16 -28.71
C ASP A 895 6.27 -14.22 -30.16
N TYR A 896 5.45 -13.75 -31.09
CA TYR A 896 5.84 -13.52 -32.48
C TYR A 896 5.20 -12.24 -33.02
N ILE A 897 5.75 -11.69 -34.10
CA ILE A 897 5.12 -10.57 -34.83
C ILE A 897 4.16 -11.15 -35.87
N ASP A 898 2.91 -10.71 -35.84
CA ASP A 898 1.92 -11.07 -36.83
C ASP A 898 2.30 -10.50 -38.21
N PRO A 899 2.45 -11.33 -39.25
CA PRO A 899 2.96 -10.90 -40.55
C PRO A 899 2.00 -10.03 -41.36
N SER A 900 0.76 -9.80 -40.91
CA SER A 900 -0.22 -8.93 -41.59
C SER A 900 -0.44 -7.60 -40.91
N SER A 901 -0.33 -7.55 -39.58
CA SER A 901 -0.70 -6.41 -38.77
C SER A 901 0.49 -5.72 -38.11
N ASP A 902 1.68 -6.35 -38.12
CA ASP A 902 2.87 -5.95 -37.36
C ASP A 902 2.65 -5.93 -35.83
N ASP A 903 1.52 -6.46 -35.34
CA ASP A 903 1.21 -6.59 -33.93
C ASP A 903 2.04 -7.70 -33.28
N THR A 904 2.46 -7.53 -32.02
CA THR A 904 3.09 -8.61 -31.25
C THR A 904 1.99 -9.51 -30.70
N ILE A 905 2.08 -10.81 -30.98
CA ILE A 905 1.13 -11.82 -30.53
C ILE A 905 1.75 -12.64 -29.40
N GLY A 906 1.13 -12.59 -28.22
CA GLY A 906 1.43 -13.44 -27.08
C GLY A 906 1.05 -14.89 -27.34
N GLY A 907 2.03 -15.75 -27.58
CA GLY A 907 1.81 -17.16 -27.87
C GLY A 907 1.11 -17.91 -26.73
N ALA A 908 1.24 -17.46 -25.48
CA ALA A 908 0.54 -18.10 -24.36
C ALA A 908 -0.98 -18.13 -24.54
N HIS A 909 -1.58 -17.02 -25.02
CA HIS A 909 -3.02 -16.93 -25.29
C HIS A 909 -3.41 -17.87 -26.45
N CYS A 910 -2.77 -17.69 -27.62
CA CYS A 910 -3.05 -18.48 -28.81
C CYS A 910 -2.94 -20.00 -28.54
N PHE A 911 -1.89 -20.44 -27.83
CA PHE A 911 -1.72 -21.85 -27.48
C PHE A 911 -2.71 -22.33 -26.41
N ALA A 912 -3.21 -21.47 -25.52
CA ALA A 912 -4.30 -21.82 -24.61
C ALA A 912 -5.61 -22.08 -25.37
N ALA A 913 -5.96 -21.24 -26.34
CA ALA A 913 -7.10 -21.43 -27.23
C ALA A 913 -6.97 -22.75 -28.03
N ILE A 914 -5.79 -23.01 -28.62
CA ILE A 914 -5.51 -24.28 -29.31
C ILE A 914 -5.66 -25.48 -28.36
N ALA A 915 -5.12 -25.40 -27.13
CA ALA A 915 -5.26 -26.47 -26.14
C ALA A 915 -6.73 -26.73 -25.79
N GLY A 916 -7.57 -25.70 -25.68
CA GLY A 916 -9.01 -25.83 -25.52
C GLY A 916 -9.66 -26.68 -26.62
N TYR A 917 -9.37 -26.37 -27.88
CA TYR A 917 -9.87 -27.16 -29.02
C TYR A 917 -9.32 -28.58 -29.07
N LEU A 918 -8.06 -28.79 -28.66
CA LEU A 918 -7.47 -30.13 -28.56
C LEU A 918 -8.12 -30.97 -27.45
N GLN A 919 -8.53 -30.33 -26.35
CA GLN A 919 -9.13 -30.97 -25.18
C GLN A 919 -10.61 -31.31 -25.39
N HIS A 920 -11.39 -30.44 -26.02
CA HIS A 920 -12.85 -30.58 -26.16
C HIS A 920 -13.33 -30.90 -27.58
N GLY A 921 -12.42 -30.85 -28.56
CA GLY A 921 -12.73 -31.04 -29.98
C GLY A 921 -13.38 -29.81 -30.63
N LEU A 922 -13.51 -29.87 -31.95
CA LEU A 922 -14.16 -28.79 -32.73
C LEU A 922 -15.67 -28.74 -32.39
N PRO A 923 -16.22 -27.57 -32.00
CA PRO A 923 -17.64 -27.36 -31.78
C PRO A 923 -18.47 -27.55 -33.07
N ASP A 924 -19.77 -27.76 -32.89
CA ASP A 924 -20.72 -27.70 -34.00
C ASP A 924 -20.76 -26.30 -34.60
N ILE A 925 -21.00 -26.20 -35.92
CA ILE A 925 -20.93 -24.91 -36.62
C ILE A 925 -21.97 -23.88 -36.16
N ASN A 926 -23.05 -24.34 -35.51
CA ASN A 926 -24.20 -23.55 -35.06
C ASN A 926 -24.37 -23.54 -33.53
N GLY A 927 -23.32 -23.86 -32.77
CA GLY A 927 -23.31 -23.79 -31.31
C GLY A 927 -21.89 -23.63 -30.76
N ALA A 928 -21.76 -23.49 -29.44
CA ALA A 928 -20.47 -23.31 -28.77
C ALA A 928 -20.13 -24.49 -27.84
N ASN A 929 -18.84 -24.71 -27.56
CA ASN A 929 -18.40 -25.64 -26.52
C ASN A 929 -17.23 -25.03 -25.71
N LEU A 930 -16.74 -25.76 -24.71
CA LEU A 930 -15.61 -25.29 -23.88
C LEU A 930 -14.28 -25.13 -24.65
N GLY A 931 -14.15 -25.70 -25.84
CA GLY A 931 -13.03 -25.44 -26.72
C GLY A 931 -12.99 -23.98 -27.19
N ASP A 932 -14.15 -23.35 -27.40
CA ASP A 932 -14.21 -21.91 -27.65
C ASP A 932 -13.89 -21.08 -26.40
N GLY A 933 -14.04 -21.65 -25.20
CA GLY A 933 -13.91 -20.93 -23.92
C GLY A 933 -12.48 -20.50 -23.55
N CYS A 934 -11.46 -21.16 -24.10
CA CYS A 934 -10.08 -20.68 -24.00
C CYS A 934 -9.70 -19.67 -25.09
N GLY A 935 -10.60 -19.37 -26.02
CA GLY A 935 -10.41 -18.35 -27.04
C GLY A 935 -11.59 -17.39 -27.08
N TRP A 936 -12.11 -17.08 -28.27
CA TRP A 936 -13.07 -15.99 -28.49
C TRP A 936 -14.28 -15.97 -27.56
N LEU A 937 -14.76 -17.12 -27.07
CA LEU A 937 -15.89 -17.16 -26.14
C LEU A 937 -15.49 -16.63 -24.77
N GLY A 938 -14.31 -16.99 -24.27
CA GLY A 938 -13.80 -16.54 -22.98
C GLY A 938 -13.56 -15.03 -22.97
N ASP A 939 -12.99 -14.50 -24.05
CA ASP A 939 -12.75 -13.06 -24.16
C ASP A 939 -14.04 -12.26 -24.36
N LEU A 940 -15.00 -12.82 -25.11
CA LEU A 940 -16.34 -12.24 -25.21
C LEU A 940 -17.06 -12.25 -23.86
N ASP A 941 -16.87 -13.29 -23.04
CA ASP A 941 -17.36 -13.34 -21.67
C ASP A 941 -16.71 -12.24 -20.81
N THR A 942 -15.38 -12.13 -20.80
CA THR A 942 -14.67 -11.09 -20.01
C THR A 942 -14.92 -9.68 -20.50
N PHE A 943 -15.26 -9.49 -21.78
CA PHE A 943 -15.69 -8.21 -22.33
C PHE A 943 -16.94 -7.65 -21.62
N LEU A 944 -17.75 -8.48 -20.96
CA LEU A 944 -18.83 -7.99 -20.11
C LEU A 944 -18.31 -7.05 -19.01
N ILE A 945 -17.11 -7.28 -18.51
CA ILE A 945 -16.47 -6.42 -17.49
C ILE A 945 -16.20 -5.03 -18.07
N ASP A 946 -15.68 -4.95 -19.31
CA ASP A 946 -15.45 -3.67 -19.98
C ASP A 946 -16.74 -2.86 -20.15
N TYR A 947 -17.80 -3.53 -20.59
CA TYR A 947 -19.12 -2.94 -20.72
C TYR A 947 -19.64 -2.42 -19.37
N TRP A 948 -19.67 -3.26 -18.34
CA TRP A 948 -20.24 -2.87 -17.04
C TRP A 948 -19.44 -1.76 -16.35
N ASN A 949 -18.11 -1.74 -16.52
CA ASN A 949 -17.26 -0.67 -15.99
C ASN A 949 -17.48 0.68 -16.68
N LYS A 950 -18.07 0.70 -17.88
CA LYS A 950 -18.26 1.91 -18.69
C LYS A 950 -19.73 2.20 -19.00
N LYS A 951 -20.66 1.42 -18.46
CA LYS A 951 -22.09 1.47 -18.81
C LYS A 951 -22.69 2.88 -18.71
N ASP A 952 -22.24 3.66 -17.73
CA ASP A 952 -22.83 4.96 -17.39
C ASP A 952 -22.35 6.10 -18.32
N ILE A 953 -21.33 5.83 -19.14
CA ILE A 953 -20.72 6.81 -20.04
C ILE A 953 -20.85 6.44 -21.52
N ILE A 954 -21.56 5.34 -21.85
CA ILE A 954 -21.74 4.88 -23.23
C ILE A 954 -23.17 5.12 -23.73
N GLU A 955 -23.29 5.66 -24.94
CA GLU A 955 -24.60 5.99 -25.53
C GLU A 955 -25.26 4.78 -26.24
N SER A 956 -24.46 3.79 -26.63
CA SER A 956 -24.94 2.61 -27.36
C SER A 956 -24.04 1.41 -27.05
N VAL A 957 -24.65 0.35 -26.51
CA VAL A 957 -23.96 -0.93 -26.23
C VAL A 957 -23.35 -1.51 -27.51
N TYR A 958 -24.12 -1.50 -28.60
CA TYR A 958 -23.66 -1.99 -29.89
C TYR A 958 -22.43 -1.23 -30.41
N ASN A 959 -22.47 0.11 -30.48
CA ASN A 959 -21.35 0.90 -31.01
C ASN A 959 -20.10 0.74 -30.13
N PHE A 960 -20.28 0.82 -28.81
CA PHE A 960 -19.19 0.58 -27.85
C PHE A 960 -18.54 -0.78 -28.09
N SER A 961 -19.35 -1.84 -28.18
CA SER A 961 -18.86 -3.21 -28.38
C SER A 961 -18.16 -3.38 -29.72
N TYR A 962 -18.69 -2.78 -30.78
CA TYR A 962 -18.11 -2.85 -32.13
C TYR A 962 -16.73 -2.17 -32.20
N ASP A 963 -16.56 -1.06 -31.49
CA ASP A 963 -15.32 -0.29 -31.47
C ASP A 963 -14.26 -0.88 -30.52
N TRP A 964 -14.70 -1.54 -29.44
CA TRP A 964 -13.81 -2.08 -28.41
C TRP A 964 -13.35 -3.50 -28.66
N ILE A 965 -14.21 -4.37 -29.20
CA ILE A 965 -13.81 -5.73 -29.59
C ILE A 965 -12.77 -5.62 -30.71
N GLY A 966 -11.55 -6.06 -30.43
CA GLY A 966 -10.43 -5.90 -31.35
C GLY A 966 -10.07 -4.44 -31.66
N GLY A 967 -10.34 -3.53 -30.73
CA GLY A 967 -10.10 -2.09 -30.89
C GLY A 967 -8.61 -1.69 -30.87
N THR A 968 -8.31 -0.46 -31.32
CA THR A 968 -6.95 0.12 -31.30
C THR A 968 -6.93 1.42 -30.49
N GLY A 969 -5.73 1.95 -30.18
CA GLY A 969 -5.59 3.19 -29.42
C GLY A 969 -6.02 3.02 -27.96
N GLU A 970 -6.92 3.87 -27.47
CA GLU A 970 -7.47 3.77 -26.10
C GLU A 970 -8.23 2.47 -25.86
N ASN A 971 -8.89 1.94 -26.91
CA ASN A 971 -9.67 0.70 -26.86
C ASN A 971 -8.79 -0.57 -26.82
N ALA A 972 -7.47 -0.44 -27.03
CA ALA A 972 -6.55 -1.58 -26.99
C ALA A 972 -6.41 -2.19 -25.59
N LYS A 973 -6.94 -1.54 -24.55
CA LYS A 973 -6.98 -2.02 -23.15
C LYS A 973 -8.20 -2.89 -22.82
N SER A 974 -9.03 -3.21 -23.82
CA SER A 974 -10.16 -4.13 -23.70
C SER A 974 -9.71 -5.52 -23.24
N PHE A 975 -10.53 -6.21 -22.45
CA PHE A 975 -10.40 -7.64 -22.16
C PHE A 975 -10.58 -8.51 -23.40
N PHE A 976 -11.16 -7.95 -24.48
CA PHE A 976 -11.14 -8.57 -25.81
C PHE A 976 -10.34 -7.68 -26.77
N SER A 977 -9.02 -7.67 -26.55
CA SER A 977 -8.10 -6.80 -27.27
C SER A 977 -7.94 -7.22 -28.74
N ARG A 978 -7.27 -6.38 -29.53
CA ARG A 978 -6.90 -6.73 -30.91
C ARG A 978 -5.92 -7.90 -30.98
N GLU A 979 -4.99 -7.98 -30.03
CA GLU A 979 -4.05 -9.09 -29.91
C GLU A 979 -4.78 -10.41 -29.64
N ASP A 980 -5.75 -10.39 -28.72
CA ASP A 980 -6.51 -11.59 -28.36
C ASP A 980 -7.44 -12.03 -29.50
N LEU A 981 -8.16 -11.09 -30.13
CA LEU A 981 -9.01 -11.40 -31.29
C LEU A 981 -8.22 -12.04 -32.44
N ILE A 982 -7.02 -11.55 -32.71
CA ILE A 982 -6.12 -12.16 -33.70
C ILE A 982 -5.69 -13.56 -33.22
N SER A 983 -5.29 -13.69 -31.96
CA SER A 983 -4.84 -14.96 -31.36
C SER A 983 -5.92 -16.05 -31.45
N ASP A 984 -7.17 -15.70 -31.18
CA ASP A 984 -8.32 -16.61 -31.19
C ASP A 984 -8.65 -17.13 -32.58
N VAL A 985 -8.69 -16.21 -33.55
CA VAL A 985 -8.99 -16.51 -34.95
C VAL A 985 -7.89 -17.39 -35.55
N ASP A 986 -6.63 -17.06 -35.26
CA ASP A 986 -5.47 -17.84 -35.69
C ASP A 986 -5.45 -19.21 -34.98
N ALA A 987 -5.71 -19.25 -33.68
CA ALA A 987 -5.79 -20.48 -32.89
C ALA A 987 -6.83 -21.45 -33.47
N TRP A 988 -8.02 -20.96 -33.82
CA TRP A 988 -9.02 -21.78 -34.50
C TRP A 988 -8.50 -22.30 -35.84
N ASN A 989 -7.98 -21.41 -36.68
CA ASN A 989 -7.53 -21.77 -38.03
C ASN A 989 -6.44 -22.84 -37.97
N MET A 990 -5.51 -22.75 -37.01
CA MET A 990 -4.47 -23.75 -36.79
C MET A 990 -5.02 -25.04 -36.17
N ALA A 991 -5.84 -24.94 -35.11
CA ALA A 991 -6.44 -26.10 -34.44
C ALA A 991 -7.32 -26.91 -35.39
N TYR A 992 -8.07 -26.25 -36.28
CA TYR A 992 -8.86 -26.89 -37.32
C TYR A 992 -7.99 -27.76 -38.23
N GLN A 993 -6.82 -27.27 -38.65
CA GLN A 993 -5.87 -28.04 -39.46
C GLN A 993 -5.28 -29.22 -38.68
N VAL A 994 -4.94 -29.03 -37.41
CA VAL A 994 -4.38 -30.08 -36.55
C VAL A 994 -5.40 -31.20 -36.32
N LEU A 995 -6.66 -30.85 -35.99
CA LEU A 995 -7.72 -31.80 -35.65
C LEU A 995 -8.33 -32.51 -36.88
N LYS A 996 -8.45 -31.84 -38.03
CA LYS A 996 -9.01 -32.46 -39.24
C LYS A 996 -7.98 -33.22 -40.08
N ASN A 997 -6.73 -32.76 -40.12
CA ASN A 997 -5.70 -33.30 -41.01
C ASN A 997 -4.58 -34.06 -40.27
N GLU A 998 -4.73 -34.30 -38.97
CA GLU A 998 -3.78 -35.03 -38.10
C GLU A 998 -2.33 -34.51 -38.18
N ARG A 999 -2.18 -33.19 -38.30
CA ARG A 999 -0.88 -32.52 -38.43
C ARG A 999 -0.22 -32.26 -37.07
N SER A 1000 1.10 -32.04 -37.08
CA SER A 1000 1.80 -31.52 -35.89
C SER A 1000 1.49 -30.04 -35.68
N LEU A 1001 1.57 -29.57 -34.43
CA LEU A 1001 1.30 -28.17 -34.14
C LEU A 1001 2.37 -27.26 -34.76
N ALA A 1002 3.64 -27.66 -34.69
CA ALA A 1002 4.74 -26.94 -35.33
C ALA A 1002 4.57 -26.77 -36.85
N SER A 1003 4.10 -27.82 -37.55
CA SER A 1003 3.80 -27.70 -38.98
C SER A 1003 2.60 -26.78 -39.27
N ALA A 1004 1.60 -26.75 -38.39
CA ALA A 1004 0.46 -25.86 -38.54
C ALA A 1004 0.88 -24.39 -38.40
N PHE A 1005 1.73 -24.06 -37.41
CA PHE A 1005 2.31 -22.72 -37.26
C PHE A 1005 3.21 -22.34 -38.43
N THR A 1006 4.06 -23.26 -38.90
CA THR A 1006 4.97 -23.01 -40.03
C THR A 1006 4.19 -22.69 -41.30
N ASP A 1007 3.18 -23.49 -41.63
CA ASP A 1007 2.36 -23.27 -42.82
C ASP A 1007 1.52 -22.01 -42.68
N TYR A 1008 0.84 -21.84 -41.54
CA TYR A 1008 -0.08 -20.73 -41.32
C TYR A 1008 0.61 -19.38 -41.35
N LEU A 1009 1.74 -19.22 -40.64
CA LEU A 1009 2.48 -17.96 -40.60
C LEU A 1009 3.39 -17.78 -41.83
N GLY A 1010 3.72 -18.86 -42.54
CA GLY A 1010 4.59 -18.84 -43.73
C GLY A 1010 3.87 -18.63 -45.06
N GLU A 1011 2.54 -18.74 -45.10
CA GLU A 1011 1.72 -18.64 -46.32
C GLU A 1011 0.77 -17.43 -46.24
N PRO A 1012 1.03 -16.34 -46.99
CA PRO A 1012 0.19 -15.13 -46.98
C PRO A 1012 -1.29 -15.37 -47.24
N SER A 1013 -1.64 -16.40 -48.01
CA SER A 1013 -3.03 -16.74 -48.28
C SER A 1013 -3.77 -17.39 -47.10
N LEU A 1014 -3.06 -17.79 -46.02
CA LEU A 1014 -3.68 -18.35 -44.80
C LEU A 1014 -3.94 -17.28 -43.74
N TYR A 1015 -2.94 -16.47 -43.42
CA TYR A 1015 -3.07 -15.39 -42.43
C TYR A 1015 -3.70 -14.10 -43.00
N GLY A 1016 -3.58 -13.86 -44.31
CA GLY A 1016 -4.20 -12.71 -44.99
C GLY A 1016 -5.70 -12.84 -45.22
N TYR A 1017 -6.27 -14.04 -45.01
CA TYR A 1017 -7.70 -14.33 -45.07
C TYR A 1017 -8.19 -15.00 -43.77
N ARG A 1018 -7.60 -14.64 -42.62
CA ARG A 1018 -7.82 -15.30 -41.34
C ARG A 1018 -9.28 -15.26 -40.88
N TYR A 1019 -9.93 -14.10 -40.99
CA TYR A 1019 -11.31 -13.91 -40.56
C TYR A 1019 -12.25 -14.60 -41.53
N THR A 1020 -11.97 -14.51 -42.84
CA THR A 1020 -12.69 -15.22 -43.89
C THR A 1020 -12.65 -16.74 -43.66
N ASN A 1021 -11.47 -17.29 -43.36
CA ASN A 1021 -11.27 -18.71 -43.09
C ASN A 1021 -11.94 -19.15 -41.78
N PHE A 1022 -11.82 -18.34 -40.72
CA PHE A 1022 -12.48 -18.57 -39.44
C PHE A 1022 -14.00 -18.63 -39.62
N ILE A 1023 -14.58 -17.63 -40.29
CA ILE A 1023 -16.03 -17.58 -40.55
C ILE A 1023 -16.49 -18.78 -41.38
N ALA A 1024 -15.74 -19.15 -42.42
CA ALA A 1024 -16.08 -20.28 -43.27
C ALA A 1024 -16.01 -21.63 -42.53
N THR A 1025 -15.00 -21.84 -41.69
CA THR A 1025 -14.74 -23.14 -41.06
C THR A 1025 -15.39 -23.31 -39.69
N ARG A 1026 -15.50 -22.24 -38.89
CA ARG A 1026 -16.15 -22.23 -37.57
C ARG A 1026 -17.66 -22.16 -37.66
N TYR A 1027 -18.19 -21.36 -38.58
CA TYR A 1027 -19.63 -21.03 -38.65
C TYR A 1027 -20.26 -21.39 -39.99
N GLY A 1028 -19.55 -22.05 -40.90
CA GLY A 1028 -20.08 -22.44 -42.22
C GLY A 1028 -20.46 -21.24 -43.10
N ALA A 1029 -19.82 -20.09 -42.90
CA ALA A 1029 -20.16 -18.82 -43.56
C ALA A 1029 -21.64 -18.41 -43.42
N THR A 1030 -22.27 -18.74 -42.29
CA THR A 1030 -23.68 -18.42 -42.00
C THR A 1030 -23.76 -17.42 -40.85
N GLU A 1031 -24.23 -16.20 -41.12
CA GLU A 1031 -24.36 -15.13 -40.10
C GLU A 1031 -25.22 -15.54 -38.90
N ASP A 1032 -26.29 -16.30 -39.15
CA ASP A 1032 -27.16 -16.79 -38.08
C ASP A 1032 -26.39 -17.73 -37.13
N TYR A 1033 -25.49 -18.56 -37.66
CA TYR A 1033 -24.72 -19.49 -36.83
C TYR A 1033 -23.67 -18.78 -35.99
N MET A 1034 -23.07 -17.71 -36.51
CA MET A 1034 -22.18 -16.82 -35.74
C MET A 1034 -22.94 -16.19 -34.57
N LEU A 1035 -24.14 -15.64 -34.85
CA LEU A 1035 -24.95 -14.98 -33.84
C LEU A 1035 -25.45 -15.96 -32.78
N GLU A 1036 -25.94 -17.14 -33.16
CA GLU A 1036 -26.41 -18.14 -32.19
C GLU A 1036 -25.27 -18.69 -31.33
N SER A 1037 -24.07 -18.88 -31.89
CA SER A 1037 -22.90 -19.31 -31.09
C SER A 1037 -22.48 -18.24 -30.07
N ALA A 1038 -22.48 -16.95 -30.45
CA ALA A 1038 -22.19 -15.85 -29.54
C ALA A 1038 -23.28 -15.69 -28.45
N LYS A 1039 -24.54 -15.95 -28.79
CA LYS A 1039 -25.62 -16.00 -27.79
C LYS A 1039 -25.45 -17.18 -26.84
N GLU A 1040 -25.05 -18.35 -27.33
CA GLU A 1040 -24.79 -19.51 -26.46
C GLU A 1040 -23.67 -19.20 -25.45
N ALA A 1041 -22.64 -18.43 -25.84
CA ALA A 1041 -21.64 -17.89 -24.93
C ALA A 1041 -22.27 -16.99 -23.83
N LEU A 1042 -22.85 -15.85 -24.22
CA LEU A 1042 -23.23 -14.78 -23.28
C LEU A 1042 -24.60 -14.97 -22.59
N LEU A 1043 -25.50 -15.73 -23.20
CA LEU A 1043 -26.86 -15.97 -22.73
C LEU A 1043 -27.08 -17.40 -22.21
N SER A 1044 -26.05 -18.25 -22.18
CA SER A 1044 -26.13 -19.56 -21.50
C SER A 1044 -26.65 -19.42 -20.07
N SER A 1045 -27.40 -20.41 -19.61
CA SER A 1045 -27.97 -20.49 -18.26
C SER A 1045 -27.55 -21.78 -17.55
N ALA A 1046 -27.71 -21.81 -16.22
CA ALA A 1046 -27.50 -23.01 -15.42
C ALA A 1046 -28.40 -24.20 -15.81
N VAL A 1047 -29.43 -23.98 -16.63
CA VAL A 1047 -30.38 -24.99 -17.07
C VAL A 1047 -30.10 -25.47 -18.48
N GLU A 1048 -29.91 -24.55 -19.44
CA GLU A 1048 -29.79 -24.89 -20.86
C GLU A 1048 -28.35 -25.26 -21.25
N HIS A 1049 -27.35 -24.56 -20.71
CA HIS A 1049 -25.93 -24.78 -21.00
C HIS A 1049 -25.08 -24.67 -19.72
N PRO A 1050 -25.28 -25.59 -18.74
CA PRO A 1050 -24.73 -25.46 -17.38
C PRO A 1050 -23.20 -25.37 -17.32
N ILE A 1051 -22.51 -25.99 -18.28
CA ILE A 1051 -21.05 -26.05 -18.33
C ILE A 1051 -20.46 -24.70 -18.81
N ILE A 1052 -20.97 -24.17 -19.92
CA ILE A 1052 -20.57 -22.85 -20.45
C ILE A 1052 -20.96 -21.76 -19.45
N TYR A 1053 -22.17 -21.86 -18.88
CA TYR A 1053 -22.62 -20.97 -17.81
C TYR A 1053 -21.67 -20.98 -16.61
N GLY A 1054 -21.34 -22.17 -16.09
CA GLY A 1054 -20.45 -22.30 -14.94
C GLY A 1054 -19.03 -21.77 -15.22
N PHE A 1055 -18.52 -22.00 -16.42
CA PHE A 1055 -17.24 -21.45 -16.87
C PHE A 1055 -17.27 -19.92 -16.90
N ARG A 1056 -18.27 -19.30 -17.56
CA ARG A 1056 -18.43 -17.85 -17.61
C ARG A 1056 -18.44 -17.21 -16.22
N ILE A 1057 -19.23 -17.75 -15.30
CA ILE A 1057 -19.32 -17.23 -13.93
C ILE A 1057 -17.95 -17.33 -13.23
N GLY A 1058 -17.28 -18.48 -13.34
CA GLY A 1058 -15.95 -18.67 -12.77
C GLY A 1058 -14.91 -17.71 -13.38
N LEU A 1059 -14.97 -17.47 -14.68
CA LEU A 1059 -14.04 -16.63 -15.42
C LEU A 1059 -14.22 -15.17 -15.04
N LEU A 1060 -15.46 -14.66 -15.07
CA LEU A 1060 -15.79 -13.31 -14.64
C LEU A 1060 -15.41 -13.07 -13.17
N THR A 1061 -15.58 -14.07 -12.30
CA THR A 1061 -15.16 -13.96 -10.90
C THR A 1061 -13.65 -13.83 -10.78
N LEU A 1062 -12.88 -14.62 -11.56
CA LEU A 1062 -11.41 -14.56 -11.56
C LEU A 1062 -10.89 -13.19 -12.01
N PHE A 1063 -11.54 -12.57 -12.98
CA PHE A 1063 -11.16 -11.26 -13.53
C PHE A 1063 -11.81 -10.07 -12.80
N GLY A 1064 -12.46 -10.30 -11.65
CA GLY A 1064 -12.98 -9.24 -10.80
C GLY A 1064 -14.25 -8.56 -11.33
N GLY A 1065 -15.09 -9.28 -12.09
CA GLY A 1065 -16.37 -8.80 -12.55
C GLY A 1065 -17.34 -8.48 -11.40
N SER A 1066 -18.13 -7.42 -11.57
CA SER A 1066 -19.19 -7.04 -10.61
C SER A 1066 -20.36 -8.05 -10.63
N ASP A 1067 -21.24 -7.99 -9.61
CA ASP A 1067 -22.46 -8.80 -9.56
C ASP A 1067 -23.37 -8.62 -10.80
N ALA A 1068 -23.35 -7.40 -11.38
CA ALA A 1068 -24.03 -7.10 -12.62
C ALA A 1068 -23.40 -7.82 -13.83
N ALA A 1069 -22.06 -7.85 -13.91
CA ALA A 1069 -21.33 -8.61 -14.93
C ALA A 1069 -21.57 -10.12 -14.81
N LEU A 1070 -21.61 -10.65 -13.59
CA LEU A 1070 -21.93 -12.04 -13.29
C LEU A 1070 -23.39 -12.41 -13.63
N GLY A 1071 -24.26 -11.42 -13.87
CA GLY A 1071 -25.68 -11.65 -14.18
C GLY A 1071 -26.47 -12.13 -12.97
N ILE A 1072 -26.04 -11.76 -11.76
CA ILE A 1072 -26.75 -12.03 -10.49
C ILE A 1072 -27.99 -11.12 -10.40
N GLU A 1073 -27.94 -9.92 -10.97
CA GLU A 1073 -29.09 -9.03 -11.18
C GLU A 1073 -29.76 -9.30 -12.53
N GLN A 1074 -30.78 -10.17 -12.56
CA GLN A 1074 -31.47 -10.57 -13.81
C GLN A 1074 -32.54 -9.55 -14.25
N GLY A 1075 -32.12 -8.37 -14.71
CA GLY A 1075 -33.00 -7.39 -15.37
C GLY A 1075 -33.11 -7.59 -16.89
N GLU A 1076 -34.22 -7.16 -17.52
CA GLU A 1076 -34.40 -7.16 -18.99
C GLU A 1076 -33.28 -6.40 -19.71
N GLU A 1077 -32.75 -5.34 -19.09
CA GLU A 1077 -31.65 -4.52 -19.60
C GLU A 1077 -30.34 -5.32 -19.80
N SER A 1078 -30.01 -6.23 -18.88
CA SER A 1078 -28.81 -7.08 -18.98
C SER A 1078 -28.89 -8.05 -20.17
N VAL A 1079 -30.09 -8.56 -20.46
CA VAL A 1079 -30.31 -9.49 -21.58
C VAL A 1079 -30.20 -8.77 -22.92
N GLU A 1080 -30.75 -7.57 -23.05
CA GLU A 1080 -30.64 -6.79 -24.28
C GLU A 1080 -29.20 -6.32 -24.55
N ALA A 1081 -28.48 -5.87 -23.52
CA ALA A 1081 -27.06 -5.51 -23.65
C ALA A 1081 -26.22 -6.68 -24.20
N LYS A 1082 -26.42 -7.89 -23.67
CA LYS A 1082 -25.73 -9.10 -24.15
C LYS A 1082 -26.06 -9.44 -25.61
N LYS A 1083 -27.32 -9.27 -26.04
CA LYS A 1083 -27.71 -9.45 -27.44
C LYS A 1083 -27.03 -8.45 -28.37
N ASP A 1084 -26.91 -7.18 -27.93
CA ASP A 1084 -26.21 -6.15 -28.68
C ASP A 1084 -24.70 -6.44 -28.79
N ILE A 1085 -24.06 -6.91 -27.72
CA ILE A 1085 -22.66 -7.37 -27.73
C ILE A 1085 -22.48 -8.54 -28.73
N CYS A 1086 -23.35 -9.55 -28.68
CA CYS A 1086 -23.30 -10.69 -29.63
C CYS A 1086 -23.41 -10.23 -31.09
N LYS A 1087 -24.30 -9.26 -31.35
CA LYS A 1087 -24.49 -8.69 -32.67
C LYS A 1087 -23.27 -7.89 -33.12
N ALA A 1088 -22.69 -7.08 -32.24
CA ALA A 1088 -21.49 -6.30 -32.51
C ALA A 1088 -20.28 -7.20 -32.83
N PHE A 1089 -20.07 -8.27 -32.05
CA PHE A 1089 -19.03 -9.27 -32.32
C PHE A 1089 -19.18 -9.88 -33.72
N LYS A 1090 -20.39 -10.33 -34.07
CA LYS A 1090 -20.69 -10.89 -35.41
C LYS A 1090 -20.40 -9.87 -36.51
N ASP A 1091 -20.93 -8.66 -36.39
CA ASP A 1091 -20.76 -7.61 -37.41
C ASP A 1091 -19.29 -7.16 -37.54
N LYS A 1092 -18.53 -7.15 -36.43
CA LYS A 1092 -17.10 -6.84 -36.41
C LYS A 1092 -16.29 -7.87 -37.20
N LEU A 1093 -16.52 -9.16 -36.96
CA LEU A 1093 -15.86 -10.24 -37.70
C LEU A 1093 -16.18 -10.18 -39.20
N LEU A 1094 -17.45 -9.92 -39.57
CA LEU A 1094 -17.84 -9.77 -40.98
C LEU A 1094 -17.19 -8.56 -41.65
N ALA A 1095 -17.03 -7.45 -40.91
CA ALA A 1095 -16.35 -6.26 -41.41
C ALA A 1095 -14.85 -6.54 -41.64
N LEU A 1096 -14.18 -7.17 -40.67
CA LEU A 1096 -12.77 -7.56 -40.79
C LEU A 1096 -12.56 -8.55 -41.95
N ALA A 1097 -13.41 -9.55 -42.11
CA ALA A 1097 -13.35 -10.48 -43.25
C ALA A 1097 -13.58 -9.78 -44.60
N LYS A 1098 -14.39 -8.72 -44.64
CA LYS A 1098 -14.59 -7.92 -45.84
C LYS A 1098 -13.38 -7.04 -46.16
N GLU A 1099 -12.64 -6.59 -45.16
CA GLU A 1099 -11.38 -5.82 -45.33
C GLU A 1099 -10.23 -6.69 -45.86
N GLU A 1100 -10.29 -8.02 -45.67
CA GLU A 1100 -9.34 -9.00 -46.23
C GLU A 1100 -9.54 -9.25 -47.74
N MET A 1101 -10.73 -8.99 -48.29
CA MET A 1101 -11.10 -9.22 -49.71
C MET A 1101 -10.84 -8.00 -50.58
#